data_AF-A0A958LGZ8-F1
#
_entry.id   AF-A0A958LGZ8-F1
#
_cell.length_a   1.000
_cell.length_b   1.000
_cell.length_c   1.000
_cell.angle_alpha   90.00
_cell.angle_beta   90.00
_cell.angle_gamma   90.00
#
_symmetry.space_group_name_H-M   'P 1'
#
loop_
_entity.id
_entity.type
_entity.pdbx_description
1 polymer ?
#
loop_
_entity_poly.entity_id
_entity_poly.type
_entity_poly.pdbx_seq_one_letter_code
_entity_poly.pdbx_strand_id
1 'polypeptide(L)'
;MMAQWYFVEKGKPVGPMSEAELIQAATEGRLGPIDLIFKEGSERWVPAGDLSFVSEVLQVAAKDYDVLPQWIILKRKLPSEGVGYIQSGPFSSKEVRDKLQSGDIEYDDYVWKDGNEKWSKIAKTREFNPEYEETRIERLSSSQYPEIPSVQEEIPGKKLLENVLRARLPEADISPTKPQIDISNAETADFEPIQPEHLEASDSLESKEERRKEDKGKDSFRSAEALNSPEKEAFLRERRQRNPVKQTKEKQKNGAPVVVKKENFTDEAKARLFELLPSLPVGVFLTLTSLSLLVAGAWLIYSSFPDRDTMSAHQGENRPEARDVGKSVGPDSSPKMSPPLSAKKSMLPQAVESKKIQEKSTADKEEPPSLKMGKESPKKEEESLSAVKATTPKVWPRVVPTQLKIRSMDWKDSKKARIVFLTNGSHHFPISLVLQAKAGKIVGSPSYWRRLYLKAKPGEERSLMLSSLRLKEGTYQIDAEIDKVNTSTRIFVGSKTSQFLTDLEKYRKKISYSHQREKKRLFSAAEKIIYLGNEFNRRAPALMSQKKEFREFYQDWSKKLSNVGISELNIQAKTASNYLYPEEWMNLKEYRNGLLREGRVLYKQSGISPTNENFSEYRRILAQLTKTSQSIKGLTLW
;
A
#
# COMPACT_ATOMS: atom_id res chain seq x y z
N MET A 1 34.11 -39.03 -34.04
CA MET A 1 32.91 -38.17 -34.00
C MET A 1 32.61 -37.91 -32.55
N MET A 2 32.51 -36.64 -32.12
CA MET A 2 32.10 -36.33 -30.75
C MET A 2 30.63 -36.71 -30.60
N ALA A 3 30.26 -37.35 -29.49
CA ALA A 3 28.88 -37.72 -29.24
C ALA A 3 28.01 -36.46 -29.15
N GLN A 4 26.94 -36.40 -29.94
CA GLN A 4 25.99 -35.31 -29.89
C GLN A 4 24.92 -35.60 -28.85
N TRP A 5 24.58 -34.60 -28.05
CA TRP A 5 23.56 -34.70 -27.02
C TRP A 5 22.39 -33.75 -27.28
N TYR A 6 21.22 -34.11 -26.78
CA TYR A 6 20.00 -33.31 -26.86
C TYR A 6 19.34 -33.31 -25.49
N PHE A 7 18.70 -32.21 -25.07
CA PHE A 7 17.88 -32.18 -23.85
C PHE A 7 16.52 -31.52 -24.12
N VAL A 8 15.53 -31.75 -23.27
CA VAL A 8 14.17 -31.19 -23.47
C VAL A 8 14.03 -29.86 -22.72
N GLU A 9 13.84 -28.76 -23.45
CA GLU A 9 13.50 -27.45 -22.87
C GLU A 9 12.08 -27.06 -23.30
N LYS A 10 11.18 -26.85 -22.32
CA LYS A 10 9.76 -26.49 -22.57
C LYS A 10 9.05 -27.45 -23.55
N GLY A 11 9.34 -28.74 -23.45
CA GLY A 11 8.74 -29.78 -24.27
C GLY A 11 9.28 -29.89 -25.69
N LYS A 12 10.39 -29.19 -26.03
CA LYS A 12 11.07 -29.31 -27.32
C LYS A 12 12.50 -29.82 -27.13
N PRO A 13 12.97 -30.76 -27.96
CA PRO A 13 14.37 -31.17 -27.93
C PRO A 13 15.27 -30.04 -28.43
N VAL A 14 16.30 -29.71 -27.67
CA VAL A 14 17.33 -28.70 -27.96
C VAL A 14 18.66 -29.42 -28.12
N GLY A 15 19.31 -29.26 -29.27
CA GLY A 15 20.59 -29.87 -29.63
C GLY A 15 20.85 -29.84 -31.15
N PRO A 16 21.97 -30.39 -31.65
CA PRO A 16 22.99 -31.14 -30.91
C PRO A 16 23.88 -30.24 -30.05
N MET A 17 24.23 -30.73 -28.86
CA MET A 17 25.13 -30.07 -27.90
C MET A 17 26.28 -30.99 -27.52
N SER A 18 27.40 -30.38 -27.18
CA SER A 18 28.55 -31.05 -26.57
C SER A 18 28.34 -31.26 -25.06
N GLU A 19 29.14 -32.16 -24.48
CA GLU A 19 29.15 -32.43 -23.04
C GLU A 19 29.41 -31.16 -22.20
N ALA A 20 30.33 -30.31 -22.67
CA ALA A 20 30.66 -29.04 -22.03
C ALA A 20 29.48 -28.06 -22.03
N GLU A 21 28.69 -28.02 -23.11
CA GLU A 21 27.52 -27.16 -23.19
C GLU A 21 26.36 -27.67 -22.32
N LEU A 22 26.24 -28.98 -22.10
CA LEU A 22 25.30 -29.55 -21.13
C LEU A 22 25.67 -29.18 -19.70
N ILE A 23 26.96 -29.25 -19.35
CA ILE A 23 27.48 -28.81 -18.04
C ILE A 23 27.19 -27.32 -17.84
N GLN A 24 27.43 -26.50 -18.86
CA GLN A 24 27.11 -25.07 -18.81
C GLN A 24 25.60 -24.84 -18.63
N ALA A 25 24.75 -25.56 -19.37
CA ALA A 25 23.30 -25.46 -19.22
C ALA A 25 22.80 -25.87 -17.82
N ALA A 26 23.42 -26.88 -17.20
CA ALA A 26 23.17 -27.26 -15.81
C ALA A 26 23.61 -26.18 -14.82
N THR A 27 24.79 -25.58 -15.05
CA THR A 27 25.33 -24.51 -14.21
C THR A 27 24.48 -23.24 -14.26
N GLU A 28 23.93 -22.93 -15.44
CA GLU A 28 23.00 -21.81 -15.67
C GLU A 28 21.58 -22.08 -15.16
N GLY A 29 21.30 -23.30 -14.67
CA GLY A 29 19.97 -23.71 -14.19
C GLY A 29 18.93 -23.91 -15.31
N ARG A 30 19.35 -24.03 -16.57
CA ARG A 30 18.47 -24.36 -17.69
C ARG A 30 18.15 -25.85 -17.79
N LEU A 31 19.02 -26.68 -17.20
CA LEU A 31 18.92 -28.13 -17.17
C LEU A 31 18.89 -28.57 -15.70
N GLY A 32 17.78 -29.13 -15.26
CA GLY A 32 17.56 -29.69 -13.92
C GLY A 32 17.79 -31.21 -13.88
N PRO A 33 17.83 -31.82 -12.68
CA PRO A 33 18.17 -33.25 -12.51
C PRO A 33 17.15 -34.22 -13.11
N ILE A 34 15.90 -33.81 -13.26
CA ILE A 34 14.83 -34.62 -13.86
C ILE A 34 14.71 -34.43 -15.37
N ASP A 35 15.41 -33.45 -15.94
CA ASP A 35 15.30 -33.18 -17.37
C ASP A 35 15.91 -34.31 -18.18
N LEU A 36 15.21 -34.68 -19.25
CA LEU A 36 15.60 -35.82 -20.07
C LEU A 36 16.67 -35.40 -21.08
N ILE A 37 17.74 -36.18 -21.13
CA ILE A 37 18.87 -36.04 -22.05
C ILE A 37 18.94 -37.26 -22.97
N PHE A 38 19.16 -37.02 -24.26
CA PHE A 38 19.32 -38.05 -25.28
C PHE A 38 20.71 -37.95 -25.90
N LYS A 39 21.41 -39.08 -25.94
CA LYS A 39 22.68 -39.21 -26.65
C LYS A 39 22.38 -39.75 -28.05
N GLU A 40 22.93 -39.13 -29.09
CA GLU A 40 22.82 -39.65 -30.45
C GLU A 40 23.33 -41.10 -30.51
N GLY A 41 22.48 -42.00 -31.03
CA GLY A 41 22.73 -43.45 -31.06
C GLY A 41 22.31 -44.22 -29.80
N SER A 42 21.78 -43.56 -28.77
CA SER A 42 21.15 -44.22 -27.61
C SER A 42 19.72 -44.65 -27.94
N GLU A 43 19.23 -45.70 -27.27
CA GLU A 43 17.85 -46.20 -27.43
C GLU A 43 16.84 -45.46 -26.55
N ARG A 44 17.31 -44.75 -25.52
CA ARG A 44 16.43 -44.09 -24.54
C ARG A 44 16.95 -42.72 -24.12
N TRP A 45 15.99 -41.86 -23.76
CA TRP A 45 16.22 -40.65 -23.00
C TRP A 45 16.55 -41.03 -21.54
N VAL A 46 17.56 -40.38 -20.97
CA VAL A 46 18.06 -40.62 -19.62
C VAL A 46 17.96 -39.32 -18.82
N PRO A 47 17.44 -39.32 -17.59
CA PRO A 47 17.45 -38.14 -16.72
C PRO A 47 18.87 -37.55 -16.55
N ALA A 48 18.97 -36.23 -16.52
CA ALA A 48 20.24 -35.53 -16.37
C ALA A 48 20.99 -35.91 -15.09
N GLY A 49 20.24 -36.16 -14.00
CA GLY A 49 20.79 -36.57 -12.72
C GLY A 49 21.47 -37.96 -12.73
N ASP A 50 21.15 -38.81 -13.71
CA ASP A 50 21.74 -40.15 -13.83
C ASP A 50 23.07 -40.13 -14.62
N LEU A 51 23.40 -39.02 -15.29
CA LEU A 51 24.65 -38.86 -16.03
C LEU A 51 25.75 -38.33 -15.12
N SER A 52 26.80 -39.12 -14.91
CA SER A 52 27.88 -38.80 -13.96
C SER A 52 28.52 -37.42 -14.15
N PHE A 53 28.70 -36.98 -15.40
CA PHE A 53 29.34 -35.69 -15.71
C PHE A 53 28.43 -34.47 -15.46
N VAL A 54 27.11 -34.65 -15.46
CA VAL A 54 26.15 -33.58 -15.16
C VAL A 54 25.75 -33.62 -13.68
N SER A 55 25.67 -34.82 -13.10
CA SER A 55 25.18 -35.03 -11.74
C SER A 55 26.01 -34.31 -10.68
N GLU A 56 27.32 -34.16 -10.86
CA GLU A 56 28.19 -33.45 -9.90
C GLU A 56 27.86 -31.95 -9.84
N VAL A 57 27.68 -31.32 -11.00
CA VAL A 57 27.30 -29.90 -11.12
C VAL A 57 25.88 -29.69 -10.62
N LEU A 58 24.98 -30.62 -10.95
CA LEU A 58 23.61 -30.61 -10.45
C LEU A 58 23.52 -30.84 -8.95
N GLN A 59 24.41 -31.62 -8.32
CA GLN A 59 24.46 -31.79 -6.86
C GLN A 59 24.94 -30.52 -6.16
N VAL A 60 25.89 -29.78 -6.75
CA VAL A 60 26.34 -28.49 -6.23
C VAL A 60 25.22 -27.45 -6.35
N ALA A 61 24.53 -27.41 -7.50
CA ALA A 61 23.35 -26.56 -7.68
C ALA A 61 22.18 -27.00 -6.79
N ALA A 62 21.99 -28.30 -6.59
CA ALA A 62 20.93 -28.88 -5.74
C ALA A 62 21.19 -28.73 -4.24
N LYS A 63 22.38 -28.30 -3.81
CA LYS A 63 22.55 -27.84 -2.42
C LYS A 63 21.80 -26.55 -2.13
N ASP A 64 21.51 -25.75 -3.16
CA ASP A 64 20.62 -24.58 -3.07
C ASP A 64 19.18 -24.91 -3.50
N TYR A 65 19.00 -25.93 -4.33
CA TYR A 65 17.71 -26.55 -4.65
C TYR A 65 17.59 -27.89 -3.93
N ASP A 66 17.34 -27.83 -2.63
CA ASP A 66 16.71 -28.93 -1.90
C ASP A 66 15.68 -29.57 -2.83
N VAL A 67 15.65 -30.90 -2.92
CA VAL A 67 14.67 -31.66 -3.70
C VAL A 67 13.29 -31.33 -3.12
N LEU A 68 12.74 -30.19 -3.51
CA LEU A 68 11.56 -29.63 -2.90
C LEU A 68 10.45 -30.62 -3.25
N PRO A 69 9.69 -31.09 -2.24
CA PRO A 69 8.62 -32.03 -2.47
C PRO A 69 7.70 -31.47 -3.56
N GLN A 70 7.60 -32.24 -4.65
CA GLN A 70 6.80 -31.86 -5.80
C GLN A 70 5.34 -32.17 -5.50
N TRP A 71 4.51 -31.12 -5.54
CA TRP A 71 3.09 -31.16 -5.29
C TRP A 71 2.33 -31.34 -6.59
N ILE A 72 1.46 -32.36 -6.63
CA ILE A 72 0.43 -32.51 -7.64
C ILE A 72 -0.86 -31.98 -7.03
N ILE A 73 -1.58 -31.15 -7.80
CA ILE A 73 -2.84 -30.52 -7.38
C ILE A 73 -3.98 -31.13 -8.18
N LEU A 74 -5.03 -31.54 -7.48
CA LEU A 74 -6.26 -32.07 -8.05
C LEU A 74 -7.36 -31.01 -7.87
N LYS A 75 -7.55 -30.21 -8.92
CA LYS A 75 -8.50 -29.09 -8.97
C LYS A 75 -9.89 -29.59 -9.35
N ARG A 76 -10.94 -29.13 -8.68
CA ARG A 76 -12.32 -29.43 -9.08
C ARG A 76 -12.67 -28.72 -10.40
N LYS A 77 -13.27 -29.44 -11.36
CA LYS A 77 -13.79 -28.84 -12.59
C LYS A 77 -14.94 -27.88 -12.28
N LEU A 78 -15.01 -26.78 -13.02
CA LEU A 78 -16.16 -25.88 -12.96
C LEU A 78 -17.42 -26.63 -13.45
N PRO A 79 -18.63 -26.32 -12.93
CA PRO A 79 -19.86 -26.98 -13.37
C PRO A 79 -20.10 -26.92 -14.89
N SER A 80 -19.56 -25.90 -15.55
CA SER A 80 -19.60 -25.71 -17.01
C SER A 80 -18.76 -26.73 -17.80
N GLU A 81 -17.76 -27.35 -17.18
CA GLU A 81 -16.84 -28.33 -17.79
C GLU A 81 -17.17 -29.78 -17.39
N GLY A 82 -18.30 -29.98 -16.70
CA GLY A 82 -18.76 -31.27 -16.21
C GLY A 82 -18.30 -31.59 -14.78
N VAL A 83 -18.83 -32.70 -14.25
CA VAL A 83 -18.47 -33.19 -12.91
C VAL A 83 -17.13 -33.93 -13.01
N GLY A 84 -16.12 -33.49 -12.27
CA GLY A 84 -14.84 -34.17 -12.21
C GLY A 84 -13.72 -33.34 -11.60
N TYR A 85 -12.50 -33.86 -11.69
CA TYR A 85 -11.27 -33.21 -11.24
C TYR A 85 -10.24 -33.15 -12.37
N ILE A 86 -9.37 -32.14 -12.33
CA ILE A 86 -8.22 -31.97 -13.24
C ILE A 86 -6.96 -32.04 -12.39
N GLN A 87 -6.03 -32.93 -12.78
CA GLN A 87 -4.69 -32.97 -12.18
C GLN A 87 -3.78 -31.96 -12.86
N SER A 88 -2.99 -31.24 -12.08
CA SER A 88 -1.99 -30.28 -12.54
C SER A 88 -0.76 -30.34 -11.64
N GLY A 89 0.43 -30.21 -12.24
CA GLY A 89 1.70 -30.32 -11.54
C GLY A 89 2.72 -31.13 -12.35
N PRO A 90 3.90 -31.43 -11.78
CA PRO A 90 4.34 -31.12 -10.42
C PRO A 90 4.60 -29.62 -10.17
N PHE A 91 4.41 -29.16 -8.93
CA PHE A 91 4.66 -27.80 -8.49
C PHE A 91 5.53 -27.79 -7.22
N SER A 92 6.37 -26.78 -7.07
CA SER A 92 7.05 -26.50 -5.80
C SER A 92 6.06 -25.94 -4.75
N SER A 93 6.37 -26.07 -3.45
CA SER A 93 5.55 -25.45 -2.39
C SER A 93 5.38 -23.93 -2.58
N LYS A 94 6.35 -23.26 -3.22
CA LYS A 94 6.25 -21.84 -3.56
C LYS A 94 5.19 -21.59 -4.63
N GLU A 95 5.21 -22.35 -5.73
CA GLU A 95 4.23 -22.19 -6.81
C GLU A 95 2.81 -22.54 -6.37
N VAL A 96 2.63 -23.53 -5.49
CA VAL A 96 1.31 -23.81 -4.88
C VAL A 96 0.81 -22.59 -4.10
N ARG A 97 1.66 -21.91 -3.33
CA ARG A 97 1.29 -20.68 -2.62
C ARG A 97 0.96 -19.54 -3.58
N ASP A 98 1.76 -19.35 -4.62
CA ASP A 98 1.53 -18.31 -5.62
C ASP A 98 0.19 -18.54 -6.34
N LYS A 99 -0.16 -19.80 -6.63
CA LYS A 99 -1.46 -20.19 -7.21
C LYS A 99 -2.63 -20.00 -6.24
N LEU A 100 -2.45 -20.24 -4.94
CA LEU A 100 -3.46 -19.91 -3.92
C LEU A 100 -3.66 -18.40 -3.82
N GLN A 101 -2.58 -17.61 -3.93
CA GLN A 101 -2.65 -16.14 -3.89
C GLN A 101 -3.29 -15.55 -5.15
N SER A 102 -3.04 -16.14 -6.33
CA SER A 102 -3.67 -15.72 -7.58
C SER A 102 -5.15 -16.13 -7.67
N GLY A 103 -5.56 -17.14 -6.89
CA GLY A 103 -6.89 -17.75 -6.97
C GLY A 103 -7.03 -18.78 -8.10
N ASP A 104 -5.91 -19.24 -8.67
CA ASP A 104 -5.92 -20.30 -9.69
C ASP A 104 -6.33 -21.65 -9.08
N ILE A 105 -6.08 -21.85 -7.79
CA ILE A 105 -6.48 -23.02 -7.01
C ILE A 105 -7.11 -22.53 -5.69
N GLU A 106 -8.02 -23.32 -5.14
CA GLU A 106 -8.74 -22.99 -3.91
C GLU A 106 -8.26 -23.86 -2.74
N TYR A 107 -8.44 -23.39 -1.51
CA TYR A 107 -8.06 -24.16 -0.30
C TYR A 107 -8.84 -25.48 -0.15
N ASP A 108 -9.98 -25.61 -0.84
CA ASP A 108 -10.81 -26.82 -0.89
C ASP A 108 -10.36 -27.85 -1.95
N ASP A 109 -9.42 -27.48 -2.84
CA ASP A 109 -8.78 -28.41 -3.75
C ASP A 109 -7.86 -29.39 -2.99
N TYR A 110 -7.45 -30.46 -3.67
CA TYR A 110 -6.60 -31.49 -3.08
C TYR A 110 -5.17 -31.37 -3.58
N VAL A 111 -4.23 -31.70 -2.72
CA VAL A 111 -2.81 -31.81 -3.01
C VAL A 111 -2.29 -33.18 -2.62
N TRP A 112 -1.30 -33.64 -3.38
CA TRP A 112 -0.55 -34.84 -3.10
C TRP A 112 0.93 -34.53 -3.35
N LYS A 113 1.81 -35.09 -2.51
CA LYS A 113 3.26 -35.06 -2.71
C LYS A 113 3.80 -36.47 -2.57
N ASP A 114 4.95 -36.72 -3.17
CA ASP A 114 5.63 -37.99 -3.00
C ASP A 114 5.88 -38.28 -1.51
N GLY A 115 5.65 -39.53 -1.10
CA GLY A 115 5.61 -39.95 0.31
C GLY A 115 4.27 -39.76 1.05
N ASN A 116 3.26 -39.10 0.47
CA ASN A 116 1.91 -39.10 1.05
C ASN A 116 1.09 -40.31 0.57
N GLU A 117 0.44 -41.04 1.48
CA GLU A 117 -0.41 -42.18 1.12
C GLU A 117 -1.75 -41.78 0.47
N LYS A 118 -2.24 -40.56 0.75
CA LYS A 118 -3.57 -40.09 0.34
C LYS A 118 -3.55 -38.63 -0.08
N TRP A 119 -4.42 -38.28 -1.03
CA TRP A 119 -4.73 -36.90 -1.36
C TRP A 119 -5.26 -36.16 -0.14
N SER A 120 -4.72 -34.97 0.12
CA SER A 120 -5.08 -34.14 1.27
C SER A 120 -5.62 -32.80 0.80
N LYS A 121 -6.68 -32.29 1.42
CA LYS A 121 -7.16 -30.93 1.13
C LYS A 121 -6.06 -29.92 1.42
N ILE A 122 -5.87 -28.92 0.55
CA ILE A 122 -4.86 -27.88 0.72
C ILE A 122 -4.98 -27.20 2.08
N ALA A 123 -6.20 -26.87 2.52
CA ALA A 123 -6.46 -26.27 3.83
C ALA A 123 -5.95 -27.09 5.02
N LYS A 124 -5.91 -28.43 4.90
CA LYS A 124 -5.47 -29.34 5.98
C LYS A 124 -3.96 -29.57 5.97
N THR A 125 -3.31 -29.26 4.86
CA THR A 125 -1.86 -29.44 4.73
C THR A 125 -1.13 -28.35 5.49
N ARG A 126 -0.30 -28.73 6.47
CA ARG A 126 0.44 -27.82 7.35
C ARG A 126 1.26 -26.76 6.60
N GLU A 127 1.77 -27.09 5.41
CA GLU A 127 2.61 -26.20 4.59
C GLU A 127 1.86 -25.07 3.88
N PHE A 128 0.53 -25.19 3.76
CA PHE A 128 -0.33 -24.24 3.07
C PHE A 128 -1.43 -23.67 3.96
N ASN A 129 -1.60 -24.18 5.19
CA ASN A 129 -2.60 -23.67 6.11
C ASN A 129 -2.21 -22.26 6.60
N PRO A 130 -3.03 -21.22 6.33
CA PRO A 130 -2.73 -19.85 6.70
C PRO A 130 -2.57 -19.65 8.22
N GLU A 131 -3.26 -20.43 9.04
CA GLU A 131 -3.19 -20.36 10.50
C GLU A 131 -1.81 -20.82 11.04
N TYR A 132 -1.21 -21.81 10.37
CA TYR A 132 0.13 -22.28 10.71
C TYR A 132 1.23 -21.31 10.24
N GLU A 133 1.06 -20.66 9.08
CA GLU A 133 2.04 -19.68 8.59
C GLU A 133 2.04 -18.40 9.43
N GLU A 134 0.88 -17.90 9.87
CA GLU A 134 0.83 -16.76 10.81
C GLU A 134 1.60 -17.08 12.10
N THR A 135 1.37 -18.27 12.67
CA THR A 135 2.07 -18.75 13.87
C THR A 135 3.57 -18.97 13.62
N ARG A 136 3.96 -19.46 12.42
CA ARG A 136 5.36 -19.71 12.05
C ARG A 136 6.12 -18.40 11.84
N ILE A 137 5.54 -17.43 11.15
CA ILE A 137 6.11 -16.10 10.98
C ILE A 137 6.25 -15.43 12.33
N GLU A 138 5.25 -15.53 13.21
CA GLU A 138 5.31 -14.97 14.57
C GLU A 138 6.42 -15.64 15.39
N ARG A 139 6.61 -16.97 15.29
CA ARG A 139 7.71 -17.70 15.92
C ARG A 139 9.08 -17.37 15.33
N LEU A 140 9.22 -17.28 14.01
CA LEU A 140 10.50 -16.96 13.35
C LEU A 140 10.91 -15.51 13.63
N SER A 141 9.96 -14.60 13.69
CA SER A 141 10.20 -13.21 14.08
C SER A 141 10.41 -13.01 15.59
N SER A 142 10.02 -13.97 16.43
CA SER A 142 10.35 -13.97 17.87
C SER A 142 11.57 -14.84 18.24
N SER A 143 11.96 -15.80 17.41
CA SER A 143 13.09 -16.72 17.63
C SER A 143 14.43 -16.21 17.12
N GLN A 144 14.51 -15.00 16.54
CA GLN A 144 15.75 -14.49 15.96
C GLN A 144 16.66 -13.80 16.98
N TYR A 145 16.83 -14.41 18.15
CA TYR A 145 18.05 -14.35 18.95
C TYR A 145 18.08 -15.66 19.75
N PRO A 146 19.01 -16.59 19.52
CA PRO A 146 19.36 -17.49 20.61
C PRO A 146 19.74 -16.58 21.76
N GLU A 147 19.14 -16.76 22.93
CA GLU A 147 19.68 -16.21 24.16
C GLU A 147 21.12 -16.69 24.21
N ILE A 148 22.06 -15.80 23.86
CA ILE A 148 23.47 -16.04 24.08
C ILE A 148 23.50 -16.30 25.58
N PRO A 149 23.82 -17.53 26.06
CA PRO A 149 23.99 -17.74 27.48
C PRO A 149 24.95 -16.65 27.92
N SER A 150 24.57 -15.86 28.93
CA SER A 150 25.41 -14.80 29.43
C SER A 150 26.67 -15.44 30.00
N VAL A 151 27.64 -15.69 29.13
CA VAL A 151 28.98 -16.11 29.48
C VAL A 151 29.54 -14.91 30.22
N GLN A 152 29.55 -15.00 31.54
CA GLN A 152 30.39 -14.19 32.40
C GLN A 152 31.84 -14.59 32.15
N GLU A 153 32.34 -14.28 30.95
CA GLU A 153 33.78 -14.32 30.69
C GLU A 153 34.36 -13.03 31.26
N GLU A 154 34.93 -13.17 32.45
CA GLU A 154 35.87 -12.22 33.02
C GLU A 154 37.06 -12.09 32.07
N ILE A 155 36.97 -11.19 31.08
CA ILE A 155 38.13 -10.75 30.33
C ILE A 155 39.02 -9.99 31.31
N PRO A 156 40.28 -10.41 31.55
CA PRO A 156 41.19 -9.78 32.51
C PRO A 156 41.81 -8.50 31.91
N GLY A 157 40.97 -7.54 31.54
CA GLY A 157 41.37 -6.26 30.93
C GLY A 157 41.97 -5.25 31.90
N LYS A 158 42.08 -5.57 33.19
CA LYS A 158 42.67 -4.66 34.19
C LYS A 158 44.16 -4.87 34.46
N LYS A 159 44.75 -6.02 34.08
CA LYS A 159 46.19 -6.28 34.32
C LYS A 159 47.14 -5.63 33.32
N LEU A 160 46.67 -5.23 32.13
CA LEU A 160 47.52 -4.62 31.09
C LEU A 160 47.72 -3.10 31.26
N LEU A 161 46.82 -2.42 31.96
CA LEU A 161 46.94 -0.99 32.28
C LEU A 161 47.69 -0.73 33.60
N GLU A 162 47.78 -1.73 34.48
CA GLU A 162 48.45 -1.59 35.78
C GLU A 162 49.98 -1.52 35.65
N ASN A 163 50.57 -2.20 34.66
CA ASN A 163 52.02 -2.16 34.43
C ASN A 163 52.52 -0.84 33.82
N VAL A 164 51.66 -0.11 33.10
CA VAL A 164 52.01 1.19 32.51
C VAL A 164 51.88 2.32 33.55
N LEU A 165 51.01 2.15 34.56
CA LEU A 165 50.83 3.12 35.64
C LEU A 165 51.81 2.93 36.81
N ARG A 166 52.41 1.75 36.99
CA ARG A 166 53.45 1.49 38.01
C ARG A 166 54.82 2.07 37.70
N ALA A 167 55.10 2.49 36.46
CA ALA A 167 56.40 3.03 36.06
C ALA A 167 56.62 4.53 36.38
N ARG A 168 55.72 5.20 37.12
CA ARG A 168 55.76 6.67 37.24
C ARG A 168 55.56 7.31 38.62
N LEU A 169 55.51 6.56 39.71
CA LEU A 169 55.37 7.18 41.04
C LEU A 169 56.27 6.49 42.08
N PRO A 170 56.97 7.28 42.93
CA PRO A 170 57.87 6.76 43.96
C PRO A 170 57.10 6.12 45.12
N GLU A 171 57.69 5.06 45.65
CA GLU A 171 57.17 4.21 46.72
C GLU A 171 56.89 5.01 48.01
N ALA A 172 55.66 4.88 48.51
CA ALA A 172 55.32 5.17 49.89
C ALA A 172 54.66 3.92 50.49
N ASP A 173 55.25 3.50 51.59
CA ASP A 173 55.18 2.21 52.25
C ASP A 173 53.95 2.13 53.16
N ILE A 174 52.92 1.32 52.82
CA ILE A 174 51.86 0.94 53.78
C ILE A 174 51.26 -0.44 53.43
N SER A 175 51.52 -1.42 54.29
CA SER A 175 50.86 -2.74 54.40
C SER A 175 49.44 -2.57 54.98
N PRO A 176 48.42 -3.40 54.63
CA PRO A 176 48.09 -4.52 55.53
C PRO A 176 47.37 -5.77 54.92
N THR A 177 47.72 -6.92 55.51
CA THR A 177 46.86 -7.97 56.11
C THR A 177 45.63 -8.55 55.38
N LYS A 178 45.74 -9.85 55.02
CA LYS A 178 44.66 -10.79 54.62
C LYS A 178 43.78 -11.21 55.82
N PRO A 179 42.55 -11.70 55.52
CA PRO A 179 42.04 -12.89 56.20
C PRO A 179 41.70 -14.02 55.22
N GLN A 180 42.05 -15.24 55.61
CA GLN A 180 41.62 -16.51 55.01
C GLN A 180 40.21 -16.85 55.49
N ILE A 181 39.37 -17.38 54.60
CA ILE A 181 38.19 -18.18 54.97
C ILE A 181 38.18 -19.43 54.10
N ASP A 182 38.23 -20.57 54.77
CA ASP A 182 38.08 -21.93 54.26
C ASP A 182 36.63 -22.22 53.85
N ILE A 183 36.48 -23.01 52.78
CA ILE A 183 35.20 -23.61 52.39
C ILE A 183 35.42 -25.11 52.27
N SER A 184 34.87 -25.86 53.23
CA SER A 184 34.46 -27.24 53.04
C SER A 184 33.11 -27.44 53.72
N ASN A 185 32.12 -27.91 52.96
CA ASN A 185 31.27 -29.05 53.32
C ASN A 185 30.27 -29.33 52.20
N ALA A 186 30.28 -30.59 51.76
CA ALA A 186 29.30 -31.21 50.90
C ALA A 186 28.25 -31.89 51.78
N GLU A 187 26.97 -31.81 51.39
CA GLU A 187 25.94 -32.66 51.94
C GLU A 187 24.95 -33.05 50.85
N THR A 188 24.75 -34.36 50.76
CA THR A 188 24.00 -35.16 49.80
C THR A 188 22.55 -35.27 50.27
N ALA A 189 21.58 -35.24 49.37
CA ALA A 189 20.21 -35.67 49.67
C ALA A 189 19.58 -36.39 48.47
N ASP A 190 19.07 -37.57 48.79
CA ASP A 190 18.52 -38.61 47.93
C ASP A 190 17.16 -38.25 47.31
N PHE A 191 16.88 -38.81 46.13
CA PHE A 191 15.57 -38.81 45.48
C PHE A 191 15.12 -40.27 45.24
N GLU A 192 13.98 -40.64 45.83
CA GLU A 192 13.29 -41.92 45.62
C GLU A 192 12.47 -41.94 44.31
N PRO A 193 12.22 -43.13 43.72
CA PRO A 193 11.50 -43.28 42.45
C PRO A 193 10.00 -43.56 42.62
N ILE A 194 9.20 -42.99 41.72
CA ILE A 194 7.75 -43.20 41.60
C ILE A 194 7.47 -44.41 40.69
N GLN A 195 6.66 -45.37 41.16
CA GLN A 195 6.08 -46.44 40.36
C GLN A 195 4.73 -46.04 39.73
N PRO A 196 4.33 -46.62 38.57
CA PRO A 196 2.98 -46.49 38.05
C PRO A 196 2.19 -47.82 38.15
N GLU A 197 1.10 -47.83 38.91
CA GLU A 197 0.06 -48.86 38.81
C GLU A 197 -1.33 -48.21 38.75
N HIS A 198 -2.07 -48.56 37.69
CA HIS A 198 -3.49 -48.98 37.67
C HIS A 198 -4.13 -48.66 36.31
N LEU A 199 -4.18 -49.69 35.48
CA LEU A 199 -5.09 -49.87 34.35
C LEU A 199 -6.22 -50.77 34.87
N GLU A 200 -7.45 -50.26 34.94
CA GLU A 200 -8.64 -51.10 34.96
C GLU A 200 -9.64 -50.65 33.91
N ALA A 201 -10.18 -51.67 33.24
CA ALA A 201 -11.13 -51.62 32.15
C ALA A 201 -12.58 -51.65 32.68
N SER A 202 -13.51 -51.13 31.88
CA SER A 202 -14.96 -51.43 31.78
C SER A 202 -15.64 -50.17 31.22
N ASP A 203 -16.70 -50.20 30.41
CA ASP A 203 -17.40 -51.30 29.78
C ASP A 203 -18.15 -50.75 28.56
N SER A 204 -18.48 -51.68 27.69
CA SER A 204 -19.41 -51.57 26.57
C SER A 204 -20.76 -50.90 26.90
N LEU A 205 -21.35 -50.18 25.92
CA LEU A 205 -22.78 -50.29 25.65
C LEU A 205 -23.12 -49.80 24.24
N GLU A 206 -23.72 -50.74 23.52
CA GLU A 206 -24.11 -50.76 22.12
C GLU A 206 -25.58 -50.29 21.99
N SER A 207 -25.89 -49.64 20.87
CA SER A 207 -27.21 -49.55 20.22
C SER A 207 -28.40 -48.86 20.93
N LYS A 208 -28.91 -47.79 20.31
CA LYS A 208 -30.35 -47.72 19.95
C LYS A 208 -30.65 -46.68 18.88
N GLU A 209 -30.95 -47.25 17.72
CA GLU A 209 -31.66 -46.67 16.60
C GLU A 209 -33.16 -46.60 16.90
N GLU A 210 -33.90 -45.88 16.04
CA GLU A 210 -35.36 -45.82 15.85
C GLU A 210 -36.19 -44.65 16.43
N ARG A 211 -36.83 -43.99 15.45
CA ARG A 211 -38.17 -43.36 15.42
C ARG A 211 -38.33 -41.93 15.93
N ARG A 212 -38.53 -41.01 14.97
CA ARG A 212 -39.83 -40.33 14.81
C ARG A 212 -40.06 -39.85 13.38
N LYS A 213 -41.22 -40.27 12.86
CA LYS A 213 -41.84 -39.94 11.57
C LYS A 213 -42.50 -38.56 11.62
N GLU A 214 -42.69 -38.06 10.40
CA GLU A 214 -43.85 -37.31 9.88
C GLU A 214 -44.55 -36.31 10.81
N ASP A 215 -44.55 -35.04 10.40
CA ASP A 215 -45.82 -34.33 10.37
C ASP A 215 -45.99 -33.53 9.07
N LYS A 216 -47.15 -33.70 8.46
CA LYS A 216 -47.60 -33.12 7.20
C LYS A 216 -48.52 -31.96 7.55
N GLY A 217 -48.20 -30.76 7.08
CA GLY A 217 -49.11 -29.61 7.08
C GLY A 217 -49.25 -29.02 5.69
N LYS A 218 -50.11 -29.61 4.86
CA LYS A 218 -50.74 -28.96 3.71
C LYS A 218 -51.82 -28.02 4.25
N ASP A 219 -51.87 -26.79 3.74
CA ASP A 219 -53.07 -26.13 3.20
C ASP A 219 -52.71 -24.67 2.87
N SER A 220 -52.63 -24.37 1.57
CA SER A 220 -53.67 -23.67 0.82
C SER A 220 -53.47 -22.16 0.87
N PHE A 221 -53.12 -21.54 -0.25
CA PHE A 221 -53.89 -20.39 -0.74
C PHE A 221 -53.66 -20.21 -2.25
N ARG A 222 -54.80 -20.03 -2.91
CA ARG A 222 -55.04 -19.90 -4.35
C ARG A 222 -54.49 -18.59 -4.93
N SER A 223 -54.13 -18.67 -6.20
CA SER A 223 -54.48 -17.77 -7.31
C SER A 223 -54.58 -16.27 -7.06
N ALA A 224 -53.77 -15.48 -7.77
CA ALA A 224 -54.22 -14.23 -8.38
C ALA A 224 -53.32 -13.86 -9.57
N GLU A 225 -53.81 -14.26 -10.73
CA GLU A 225 -53.46 -13.76 -12.05
C GLU A 225 -54.33 -12.51 -12.34
N ALA A 226 -53.78 -11.55 -13.09
CA ALA A 226 -54.44 -10.40 -13.72
C ALA A 226 -54.95 -9.25 -12.83
N LEU A 227 -54.37 -8.05 -13.05
CA LEU A 227 -55.09 -6.80 -13.34
C LEU A 227 -54.09 -5.71 -13.78
N ASN A 228 -53.85 -5.63 -15.08
CA ASN A 228 -53.39 -4.40 -15.74
C ASN A 228 -54.61 -3.48 -15.86
N SER A 229 -54.58 -2.29 -15.24
CA SER A 229 -55.57 -1.24 -15.47
C SER A 229 -54.86 0.03 -16.03
N PRO A 230 -55.35 0.63 -17.14
CA PRO A 230 -54.71 1.77 -17.80
C PRO A 230 -55.06 3.16 -17.20
N GLU A 231 -55.70 3.24 -16.03
CA GLU A 231 -56.24 4.51 -15.52
C GLU A 231 -55.27 5.42 -14.75
N LYS A 232 -53.99 5.04 -14.57
CA LYS A 232 -53.00 5.88 -13.86
C LYS A 232 -52.18 6.82 -14.75
N GLU A 233 -52.28 6.74 -16.08
CA GLU A 233 -51.54 7.63 -17.00
C GLU A 233 -52.33 8.87 -17.46
N ALA A 234 -53.65 8.91 -17.26
CA ALA A 234 -54.47 10.05 -17.69
C ALA A 234 -54.37 11.27 -16.75
N PHE A 235 -54.09 11.06 -15.46
CA PHE A 235 -54.08 12.14 -14.46
C PHE A 235 -52.75 12.94 -14.40
N LEU A 236 -51.68 12.44 -15.03
CA LEU A 236 -50.35 13.07 -15.04
C LEU A 236 -50.07 13.89 -16.32
N ARG A 237 -50.94 13.81 -17.34
CA ARG A 237 -50.79 14.57 -18.59
C ARG A 237 -51.46 15.95 -18.60
N GLU A 238 -52.32 16.26 -17.63
CA GLU A 238 -53.14 17.49 -17.66
C GLU A 238 -52.57 18.67 -16.84
N ARG A 239 -51.40 18.52 -16.20
CA ARG A 239 -50.80 19.58 -15.35
C ARG A 239 -49.60 20.32 -15.96
N ARG A 240 -49.26 20.07 -17.23
CA ARG A 240 -48.08 20.68 -17.91
C ARG A 240 -48.38 21.81 -18.89
N GLN A 241 -49.62 22.27 -19.01
CA GLN A 241 -49.94 23.44 -19.81
C GLN A 241 -50.64 24.50 -18.95
N ARG A 242 -49.87 25.48 -18.45
CA ARG A 242 -50.26 26.88 -18.13
C ARG A 242 -49.23 27.51 -17.19
N ASN A 243 -48.29 28.29 -17.74
CA ASN A 243 -48.04 29.68 -17.31
C ASN A 243 -46.82 30.29 -18.04
N PRO A 244 -46.97 31.47 -18.67
CA PRO A 244 -45.86 32.21 -19.26
C PRO A 244 -45.47 33.42 -18.39
N VAL A 245 -44.21 33.55 -17.97
CA VAL A 245 -43.72 34.81 -17.36
C VAL A 245 -42.25 35.10 -17.71
N LYS A 246 -42.11 36.14 -18.56
CA LYS A 246 -41.14 37.25 -18.59
C LYS A 246 -39.63 36.95 -18.57
N GLN A 247 -39.01 37.14 -19.74
CA GLN A 247 -37.57 37.40 -19.89
C GLN A 247 -37.26 38.88 -19.58
N THR A 248 -36.37 39.11 -18.61
CA THR A 248 -35.68 40.38 -18.40
C THR A 248 -34.44 40.45 -19.29
N LYS A 249 -34.30 41.58 -19.98
CA LYS A 249 -33.13 41.95 -20.80
C LYS A 249 -31.91 42.16 -19.91
N GLU A 250 -30.81 41.47 -20.21
CA GLU A 250 -29.49 41.82 -19.68
C GLU A 250 -28.49 41.97 -20.84
N LYS A 251 -27.76 43.10 -20.79
CA LYS A 251 -26.86 43.63 -21.82
C LYS A 251 -25.65 42.71 -22.04
N GLN A 252 -25.48 42.18 -23.25
CA GLN A 252 -24.20 41.67 -23.73
C GLN A 252 -23.33 42.82 -24.27
N LYS A 253 -22.13 42.96 -23.71
CA LYS A 253 -21.03 43.75 -24.27
C LYS A 253 -20.10 42.84 -25.08
N ASN A 254 -19.87 43.27 -26.31
CA ASN A 254 -18.98 42.77 -27.36
C ASN A 254 -17.76 41.92 -26.94
N GLY A 255 -17.68 40.72 -27.51
CA GLY A 255 -16.44 39.94 -27.71
C GLY A 255 -16.61 39.07 -28.95
N ALA A 256 -15.81 39.31 -29.99
CA ALA A 256 -15.92 38.68 -31.31
C ALA A 256 -15.73 37.15 -31.27
N PRO A 257 -16.45 36.36 -32.08
CA PRO A 257 -16.21 34.93 -32.18
C PRO A 257 -15.03 34.63 -33.11
N VAL A 258 -14.08 33.85 -32.60
CA VAL A 258 -13.04 33.18 -33.40
C VAL A 258 -13.72 32.08 -34.21
N VAL A 259 -13.74 32.26 -35.53
CA VAL A 259 -14.21 31.28 -36.51
C VAL A 259 -13.20 30.13 -36.56
N VAL A 260 -13.54 28.99 -35.95
CA VAL A 260 -12.85 27.72 -36.20
C VAL A 260 -13.43 27.12 -37.48
N LYS A 261 -12.65 27.17 -38.56
CA LYS A 261 -12.95 26.42 -39.79
C LYS A 261 -12.97 24.93 -39.48
N LYS A 262 -14.14 24.30 -39.60
CA LYS A 262 -14.23 22.85 -39.81
C LYS A 262 -13.84 22.59 -41.26
N GLU A 263 -12.68 21.99 -41.47
CA GLU A 263 -12.32 21.43 -42.77
C GLU A 263 -13.22 20.21 -43.03
N ASN A 264 -14.19 20.39 -43.91
CA ASN A 264 -14.97 19.29 -44.45
C ASN A 264 -14.06 18.50 -45.40
N PHE A 265 -13.98 17.19 -45.17
CA PHE A 265 -13.39 16.22 -46.09
C PHE A 265 -14.08 16.40 -47.46
N THR A 266 -13.34 16.89 -48.45
CA THR A 266 -13.89 17.22 -49.77
C THR A 266 -14.34 15.95 -50.48
N ASP A 267 -15.48 16.03 -51.18
CA ASP A 267 -16.03 14.91 -51.95
C ASP A 267 -15.07 14.44 -53.08
N GLU A 268 -14.08 15.25 -53.41
CA GLU A 268 -12.97 14.92 -54.31
C GLU A 268 -12.03 13.83 -53.74
N ALA A 269 -11.83 13.78 -52.42
CA ALA A 269 -11.05 12.72 -51.77
C ALA A 269 -11.79 11.38 -51.77
N LYS A 270 -13.13 11.41 -51.69
CA LYS A 270 -13.96 10.20 -51.81
C LYS A 270 -13.99 9.68 -53.25
N ALA A 271 -14.04 10.57 -54.24
CA ALA A 271 -14.01 10.20 -55.65
C ALA A 271 -12.68 9.50 -56.02
N ARG A 272 -11.53 10.02 -55.57
CA ARG A 272 -10.22 9.39 -55.81
C ARG A 272 -10.03 8.06 -55.09
N LEU A 273 -10.69 7.88 -53.94
CA LEU A 273 -10.65 6.62 -53.21
C LEU A 273 -11.48 5.53 -53.90
N PHE A 274 -12.53 5.92 -54.64
CA PHE A 274 -13.34 5.00 -55.44
C PHE A 274 -12.65 4.54 -56.74
N GLU A 275 -11.81 5.37 -57.34
CA GLU A 275 -11.02 5.00 -58.54
C GLU A 275 -9.88 4.00 -58.27
N LEU A 276 -9.43 3.89 -57.02
CA LEU A 276 -8.32 2.99 -56.62
C LEU A 276 -8.78 1.61 -56.12
N LEU A 277 -10.08 1.40 -55.91
CA LEU A 277 -10.63 0.12 -55.42
C LEU A 277 -10.48 -1.07 -56.39
N PRO A 278 -10.58 -0.93 -57.73
CA PRO A 278 -10.51 -2.09 -58.62
C PRO A 278 -9.09 -2.64 -58.85
N SER A 279 -8.03 -1.97 -58.38
CA SER A 279 -6.64 -2.42 -58.53
C SER A 279 -6.05 -3.09 -57.28
N LEU A 280 -6.82 -3.19 -56.19
CA LEU A 280 -6.35 -3.80 -54.96
C LEU A 280 -6.44 -5.34 -55.02
N PRO A 281 -5.44 -6.07 -54.49
CA PRO A 281 -5.50 -7.51 -54.35
C PRO A 281 -6.73 -7.92 -53.52
N VAL A 282 -7.42 -8.99 -53.92
CA VAL A 282 -8.67 -9.48 -53.28
C VAL A 282 -8.55 -9.61 -51.75
N GLY A 283 -7.38 -9.96 -51.22
CA GLY A 283 -7.11 -10.05 -49.78
C GLY A 283 -7.15 -8.70 -49.04
N VAL A 284 -6.77 -7.59 -49.69
CA VAL A 284 -6.82 -6.24 -49.11
C VAL A 284 -8.25 -5.71 -49.11
N PHE A 285 -9.03 -6.06 -50.14
CA PHE A 285 -10.44 -5.68 -50.21
C PHE A 285 -11.28 -6.37 -49.11
N LEU A 286 -11.02 -7.65 -48.83
CA LEU A 286 -11.69 -8.39 -47.76
C LEU A 286 -11.35 -7.87 -46.35
N THR A 287 -10.13 -7.40 -46.13
CA THR A 287 -9.73 -6.82 -44.83
C THR A 287 -10.34 -5.44 -44.60
N LEU A 288 -10.40 -4.59 -45.65
CA LEU A 288 -11.01 -3.26 -45.56
C LEU A 288 -12.53 -3.32 -45.37
N THR A 289 -13.21 -4.27 -46.04
CA THR A 289 -14.66 -4.48 -45.86
C THR A 289 -14.99 -5.04 -44.47
N SER A 290 -14.20 -5.99 -43.96
CA SER A 290 -14.38 -6.50 -42.59
C SER A 290 -14.14 -5.43 -41.52
N LEU A 291 -13.18 -4.53 -41.73
CA LEU A 291 -12.93 -3.40 -40.83
C LEU A 291 -14.07 -2.37 -40.87
N SER A 292 -14.62 -2.10 -42.06
CA SER A 292 -15.77 -1.20 -42.23
C SER A 292 -17.02 -1.73 -41.52
N LEU A 293 -17.31 -3.03 -41.61
CA LEU A 293 -18.42 -3.68 -40.89
C LEU A 293 -18.24 -3.62 -39.37
N LEU A 294 -17.01 -3.79 -38.87
CA LEU A 294 -16.70 -3.64 -37.44
C LEU A 294 -16.93 -2.21 -36.93
N VAL A 295 -16.54 -1.20 -37.70
CA VAL A 295 -16.75 0.21 -37.34
C VAL A 295 -18.24 0.58 -37.40
N ALA A 296 -18.98 0.10 -38.40
CA ALA A 296 -20.42 0.29 -38.50
C ALA A 296 -21.18 -0.39 -37.33
N GLY A 297 -20.78 -1.60 -36.96
CA GLY A 297 -21.33 -2.32 -35.81
C GLY A 297 -21.06 -1.60 -34.48
N ALA A 298 -19.83 -1.10 -34.29
CA ALA A 298 -19.47 -0.32 -33.10
C ALA A 298 -20.26 1.00 -33.02
N TRP A 299 -20.52 1.65 -34.16
CA TRP A 299 -21.32 2.88 -34.22
C TRP A 299 -22.80 2.63 -33.91
N LEU A 300 -23.39 1.53 -34.41
CA LEU A 300 -24.77 1.11 -34.07
C LEU A 300 -24.93 0.77 -32.59
N ILE A 301 -23.94 0.12 -31.98
CA ILE A 301 -23.95 -0.16 -30.54
C ILE A 301 -23.83 1.15 -29.73
N TYR A 302 -23.02 2.10 -30.20
CA TYR A 302 -22.82 3.37 -29.51
C TYR A 302 -24.04 4.30 -29.61
N SER A 303 -24.75 4.30 -30.74
CA SER A 303 -25.95 5.12 -30.95
C SER A 303 -27.21 4.57 -30.27
N SER A 304 -27.17 3.35 -29.74
CA SER A 304 -28.30 2.71 -29.05
C SER A 304 -28.41 3.04 -27.56
N PHE A 305 -27.50 3.85 -26.99
CA PHE A 305 -27.58 4.29 -25.60
C PHE A 305 -28.17 5.72 -25.52
N PRO A 306 -29.32 5.92 -24.85
CA PRO A 306 -29.83 7.27 -24.62
C PRO A 306 -28.96 8.02 -23.61
N ASP A 307 -28.57 9.24 -23.97
CA ASP A 307 -27.85 10.21 -23.14
C ASP A 307 -28.50 10.35 -21.76
N ARG A 308 -27.74 10.04 -20.72
CA ARG A 308 -28.18 10.11 -19.32
C ARG A 308 -27.42 11.19 -18.55
N ASP A 309 -27.34 12.39 -19.14
CA ASP A 309 -26.86 13.59 -18.47
C ASP A 309 -28.00 14.62 -18.42
N THR A 310 -28.88 14.50 -17.42
CA THR A 310 -29.76 15.58 -16.89
C THR A 310 -30.59 15.07 -15.70
N MET A 311 -29.96 14.51 -14.66
CA MET A 311 -30.61 14.40 -13.34
C MET A 311 -29.58 14.48 -12.21
N SER A 312 -29.28 15.69 -11.74
CA SER A 312 -28.72 15.95 -10.40
C SER A 312 -28.71 17.45 -10.10
N ALA A 313 -29.89 18.04 -9.89
CA ALA A 313 -30.01 19.32 -9.21
C ALA A 313 -31.36 19.40 -8.51
N HIS A 314 -31.50 18.74 -7.36
CA HIS A 314 -32.43 19.11 -6.29
C HIS A 314 -32.09 18.28 -5.04
N GLN A 315 -31.34 18.88 -4.12
CA GLN A 315 -31.45 18.55 -2.70
C GLN A 315 -31.65 19.87 -1.96
N GLY A 316 -32.91 20.11 -1.61
CA GLY A 316 -33.34 21.21 -0.77
C GLY A 316 -32.98 20.97 0.68
N GLU A 317 -32.73 22.09 1.36
CA GLU A 317 -32.62 22.25 2.80
C GLU A 317 -33.85 21.68 3.51
N ASN A 318 -33.63 20.86 4.55
CA ASN A 318 -34.64 20.55 5.55
C ASN A 318 -34.17 21.10 6.90
N ARG A 319 -34.81 22.20 7.32
CA ARG A 319 -34.79 22.76 8.67
C ARG A 319 -36.12 22.34 9.33
N PRO A 320 -36.13 21.78 10.56
CA PRO A 320 -37.39 21.37 11.17
C PRO A 320 -38.06 22.57 11.86
N GLU A 321 -39.29 22.87 11.44
CA GLU A 321 -40.23 23.71 12.18
C GLU A 321 -40.99 22.89 13.22
N ALA A 322 -41.26 23.58 14.34
CA ALA A 322 -41.89 23.09 15.54
C ALA A 322 -43.36 22.67 15.31
N ARG A 323 -43.78 21.60 15.98
CA ARG A 323 -45.20 21.26 16.15
C ARG A 323 -45.72 21.88 17.43
N ASP A 324 -46.73 22.70 17.22
CA ASP A 324 -47.68 23.27 18.17
C ASP A 324 -48.53 22.13 18.80
N VAL A 325 -48.61 22.10 20.13
CA VAL A 325 -49.47 21.18 20.90
C VAL A 325 -50.51 22.03 21.62
N GLY A 326 -51.77 21.66 21.41
CA GLY A 326 -52.95 22.34 21.90
C GLY A 326 -53.06 22.43 23.42
N LYS A 327 -53.69 23.53 23.84
CA LYS A 327 -54.07 23.97 25.18
C LYS A 327 -55.01 22.99 25.90
N SER A 328 -54.80 22.82 27.20
CA SER A 328 -55.87 22.62 28.19
C SER A 328 -55.56 23.41 29.47
N VAL A 329 -56.64 23.91 30.08
CA VAL A 329 -56.76 25.00 31.07
C VAL A 329 -56.56 24.52 32.51
N GLY A 330 -56.09 25.40 33.41
CA GLY A 330 -56.35 25.34 34.87
C GLY A 330 -55.17 25.74 35.78
N PRO A 331 -55.39 26.39 36.95
CA PRO A 331 -54.66 27.60 37.34
C PRO A 331 -53.84 27.54 38.65
N ASP A 332 -53.33 28.73 39.04
CA ASP A 332 -52.76 29.17 40.34
C ASP A 332 -51.25 29.09 40.58
N SER A 333 -50.56 30.23 40.40
CA SER A 333 -50.09 31.13 41.49
C SER A 333 -48.87 31.98 41.08
N SER A 334 -49.04 33.29 41.17
CA SER A 334 -48.08 34.39 40.96
C SER A 334 -47.01 34.49 42.08
N PRO A 335 -46.16 35.55 42.16
CA PRO A 335 -45.18 36.10 41.20
C PRO A 335 -43.79 36.41 41.86
N LYS A 336 -42.78 36.85 41.09
CA LYS A 336 -41.98 38.09 41.36
C LYS A 336 -40.76 38.30 40.43
N MET A 337 -40.80 39.48 39.78
CA MET A 337 -39.74 40.50 39.60
C MET A 337 -38.53 40.29 38.63
N SER A 338 -38.55 41.12 37.59
CA SER A 338 -37.46 41.64 36.72
C SER A 338 -36.41 42.48 37.51
N PRO A 339 -35.28 43.03 36.96
CA PRO A 339 -35.13 43.72 35.66
C PRO A 339 -33.75 43.57 34.91
N PRO A 340 -33.52 44.27 33.77
CA PRO A 340 -32.47 43.98 32.77
C PRO A 340 -31.30 44.98 32.74
N LEU A 341 -30.19 44.63 32.07
CA LEU A 341 -29.06 45.54 31.80
C LEU A 341 -28.53 45.45 30.35
N SER A 342 -28.67 46.57 29.62
CA SER A 342 -27.64 47.30 28.86
C SER A 342 -26.68 46.52 27.94
N ALA A 343 -26.85 46.51 26.61
CA ALA A 343 -26.32 47.50 25.66
C ALA A 343 -24.83 47.92 25.83
N LYS A 344 -23.94 47.52 24.90
CA LYS A 344 -22.83 48.37 24.45
C LYS A 344 -22.32 47.98 23.05
N LYS A 345 -22.35 49.01 22.20
CA LYS A 345 -21.86 49.17 20.82
C LYS A 345 -20.33 49.27 20.85
N SER A 346 -19.62 48.70 19.88
CA SER A 346 -18.26 49.15 19.52
C SER A 346 -17.97 48.85 18.05
N MET A 347 -17.30 49.80 17.42
CA MET A 347 -17.23 50.06 15.98
C MET A 347 -16.00 49.42 15.32
N LEU A 348 -16.16 49.20 14.00
CA LEU A 348 -15.10 49.07 12.99
C LEU A 348 -14.16 50.30 12.96
N PRO A 349 -12.97 50.17 12.34
CA PRO A 349 -12.86 50.70 10.97
C PRO A 349 -12.12 49.80 9.97
N GLN A 350 -12.56 49.90 8.71
CA GLN A 350 -11.83 49.61 7.47
C GLN A 350 -10.64 50.62 7.37
N ALA A 351 -9.51 50.42 6.69
CA ALA A 351 -9.23 50.14 5.28
C ALA A 351 -7.71 50.40 5.09
N VAL A 352 -7.19 50.15 3.88
CA VAL A 352 -5.94 50.64 3.23
C VAL A 352 -5.12 49.43 2.74
N GLU A 353 -5.31 48.95 1.51
CA GLU A 353 -4.93 49.48 0.19
C GLU A 353 -3.62 48.85 -0.32
N SER A 354 -3.75 48.27 -1.50
CA SER A 354 -2.77 47.42 -2.18
C SER A 354 -1.76 48.28 -2.92
N LYS A 355 -0.45 47.98 -2.80
CA LYS A 355 0.56 48.50 -3.72
C LYS A 355 1.30 47.38 -4.46
N LYS A 356 1.17 47.53 -5.78
CA LYS A 356 1.75 46.84 -6.92
C LYS A 356 3.27 47.11 -6.98
N ILE A 357 4.09 46.07 -7.09
CA ILE A 357 5.52 46.19 -7.39
C ILE A 357 5.71 45.81 -8.86
N GLN A 358 6.22 46.76 -9.64
CA GLN A 358 6.78 46.57 -10.97
C GLN A 358 8.26 47.01 -10.94
N GLU A 359 9.06 46.27 -11.68
CA GLU A 359 10.50 46.38 -11.86
C GLU A 359 10.96 47.73 -12.43
N LYS A 360 12.14 48.21 -11.99
CA LYS A 360 13.12 48.80 -12.91
C LYS A 360 14.53 48.81 -12.33
N SER A 361 15.47 48.48 -13.21
CA SER A 361 16.93 48.45 -13.08
C SER A 361 17.56 49.80 -12.75
N THR A 362 18.72 49.79 -12.10
CA THR A 362 19.97 50.42 -12.59
C THR A 362 21.17 49.95 -11.77
N ALA A 363 22.29 49.84 -12.47
CA ALA A 363 23.59 49.40 -11.99
C ALA A 363 24.41 50.54 -11.36
N ASP A 364 25.47 50.11 -10.69
CA ASP A 364 26.77 50.76 -10.45
C ASP A 364 27.02 51.66 -9.22
N LYS A 365 28.12 51.25 -8.57
CA LYS A 365 29.18 52.01 -7.90
C LYS A 365 29.08 52.40 -6.41
N GLU A 366 29.96 51.69 -5.68
CA GLU A 366 31.03 52.19 -4.81
C GLU A 366 30.74 52.79 -3.42
N GLU A 367 31.59 52.30 -2.50
CA GLU A 367 32.04 52.82 -1.21
C GLU A 367 31.35 52.41 0.13
N PRO A 368 32.16 52.09 1.16
CA PRO A 368 31.70 51.54 2.44
C PRO A 368 31.30 52.62 3.46
N PRO A 369 30.34 52.36 4.35
CA PRO A 369 29.99 53.31 5.39
C PRO A 369 30.99 53.31 6.55
N SER A 370 31.43 54.52 6.86
CA SER A 370 32.28 54.93 7.95
C SER A 370 31.69 54.64 9.34
N LEU A 371 32.56 54.14 10.21
CA LEU A 371 32.38 53.99 11.65
C LEU A 371 32.07 55.35 12.30
N LYS A 372 30.85 55.50 12.84
CA LYS A 372 30.54 56.55 13.82
C LYS A 372 30.76 56.00 15.23
N MET A 373 31.87 56.44 15.82
CA MET A 373 32.16 56.34 17.25
C MET A 373 31.21 57.26 18.03
N GLY A 374 30.19 56.67 18.66
CA GLY A 374 29.39 57.33 19.70
C GLY A 374 30.07 57.21 21.05
N LYS A 375 30.54 58.33 21.59
CA LYS A 375 30.94 58.49 22.99
C LYS A 375 29.65 58.57 23.83
N GLU A 376 29.43 57.60 24.71
CA GLU A 376 28.55 57.77 25.86
C GLU A 376 29.30 57.46 27.16
N SER A 377 29.14 58.39 28.09
CA SER A 377 29.80 58.51 29.39
C SER A 377 29.30 57.46 30.39
N PRO A 378 30.08 57.16 31.45
CA PRO A 378 29.85 56.00 32.30
C PRO A 378 28.77 56.30 33.34
N LYS A 379 27.69 55.51 33.32
CA LYS A 379 26.73 55.46 34.42
C LYS A 379 27.22 54.46 35.45
N LYS A 380 27.56 54.99 36.62
CA LYS A 380 28.00 54.29 37.81
C LYS A 380 26.79 53.55 38.41
N GLU A 381 26.68 52.26 38.15
CA GLU A 381 25.80 51.32 38.87
C GLU A 381 26.69 50.40 39.72
N GLU A 382 27.02 50.88 40.93
CA GLU A 382 27.35 50.02 42.06
C GLU A 382 26.01 49.59 42.68
N GLU A 383 25.61 48.33 42.54
CA GLU A 383 25.01 47.50 43.60
C GLU A 383 24.42 46.19 43.06
N SER A 384 24.69 45.12 43.83
CA SER A 384 24.09 43.78 43.75
C SER A 384 24.63 42.77 42.72
N LEU A 385 25.95 42.52 42.76
CA LEU A 385 26.51 41.20 42.41
C LEU A 385 26.06 40.15 43.45
N SER A 386 24.77 39.80 43.41
CA SER A 386 24.30 38.55 43.99
C SER A 386 24.72 37.44 43.01
N ALA A 387 25.52 36.50 43.52
CA ALA A 387 26.09 35.40 42.76
C ALA A 387 25.01 34.59 42.03
N VAL A 388 24.73 34.93 40.77
CA VAL A 388 24.05 34.05 39.82
C VAL A 388 25.02 32.89 39.60
N LYS A 389 24.89 31.84 40.40
CA LYS A 389 25.54 30.55 40.15
C LYS A 389 25.20 30.18 38.71
N ALA A 390 26.17 30.38 37.81
CA ALA A 390 26.08 29.98 36.42
C ALA A 390 25.92 28.47 36.41
N THR A 391 24.66 28.02 36.42
CA THR A 391 24.32 26.63 36.21
C THR A 391 24.69 26.37 34.76
N THR A 392 25.84 25.72 34.56
CA THR A 392 26.26 25.29 33.24
C THR A 392 25.10 24.46 32.67
N PRO A 393 24.58 24.81 31.48
CA PRO A 393 23.43 24.11 30.92
C PRO A 393 23.81 22.64 30.78
N LYS A 394 23.02 21.76 31.43
CA LYS A 394 23.23 20.31 31.38
C LYS A 394 23.15 19.85 29.93
N VAL A 395 24.30 19.64 29.29
CA VAL A 395 24.40 19.16 27.91
C VAL A 395 24.09 17.66 27.91
N TRP A 396 23.01 17.26 27.26
CA TRP A 396 22.66 15.85 27.11
C TRP A 396 23.37 15.28 25.87
N PRO A 397 24.06 14.13 25.98
CA PRO A 397 24.73 13.53 24.83
C PRO A 397 23.70 13.12 23.76
N ARG A 398 24.02 13.41 22.48
CA ARG A 398 23.23 12.95 21.33
C ARG A 398 23.53 11.49 21.06
N VAL A 399 22.70 10.60 21.61
CA VAL A 399 22.73 9.18 21.29
C VAL A 399 21.83 8.93 20.08
N VAL A 400 22.42 8.40 19.00
CA VAL A 400 21.70 7.98 17.79
C VAL A 400 20.87 6.73 18.13
N PRO A 401 19.58 6.68 17.76
CA PRO A 401 18.75 5.51 18.04
C PRO A 401 19.26 4.28 17.29
N THR A 402 19.33 3.14 17.99
CA THR A 402 19.57 1.83 17.36
C THR A 402 18.39 0.89 17.50
N GLN A 403 17.44 1.20 18.39
CA GLN A 403 16.25 0.39 18.63
C GLN A 403 15.00 1.27 18.74
N LEU A 404 13.89 0.76 18.20
CA LEU A 404 12.56 1.33 18.33
C LEU A 404 11.55 0.18 18.48
N LYS A 405 10.79 0.17 19.57
CA LYS A 405 9.75 -0.82 19.86
C LYS A 405 8.46 -0.12 20.24
N ILE A 406 7.34 -0.60 19.69
CA ILE A 406 6.01 -0.12 20.05
C ILE A 406 5.44 -1.05 21.11
N ARG A 407 5.09 -0.51 22.28
CA ARG A 407 4.27 -1.20 23.29
C ARG A 407 2.91 -0.57 23.35
N SER A 408 1.89 -1.40 23.39
CA SER A 408 0.51 -0.95 23.58
C SER A 408 0.11 -1.15 25.04
N MET A 409 -0.51 -0.14 25.65
CA MET A 409 -0.91 -0.15 27.06
C MET A 409 -2.41 0.14 27.19
N ASP A 410 -3.07 -0.61 28.07
CA ASP A 410 -4.41 -0.35 28.60
C ASP A 410 -5.55 -0.26 27.57
N TRP A 411 -5.73 -1.30 26.74
CA TRP A 411 -6.83 -1.38 25.76
C TRP A 411 -8.23 -1.54 26.36
N LYS A 412 -8.34 -1.88 27.65
CA LYS A 412 -9.64 -2.10 28.30
C LYS A 412 -10.49 -0.82 28.37
N ASP A 413 -9.86 0.34 28.43
CA ASP A 413 -10.52 1.65 28.40
C ASP A 413 -10.00 2.46 27.22
N SER A 414 -10.80 2.54 26.14
CA SER A 414 -10.45 3.26 24.92
C SER A 414 -10.14 4.75 25.15
N LYS A 415 -10.64 5.34 26.25
CA LYS A 415 -10.34 6.74 26.60
C LYS A 415 -8.93 6.91 27.13
N LYS A 416 -8.38 5.88 27.78
CA LYS A 416 -7.05 5.85 28.39
C LYS A 416 -6.01 5.11 27.56
N ALA A 417 -6.45 4.39 26.52
CA ALA A 417 -5.56 3.65 25.63
C ALA A 417 -4.44 4.55 25.08
N ARG A 418 -3.21 4.14 25.38
CA ARG A 418 -1.99 4.86 25.02
C ARG A 418 -0.98 3.91 24.38
N ILE A 419 -0.23 4.43 23.43
CA ILE A 419 0.84 3.72 22.76
C ILE A 419 2.15 4.32 23.22
N VAL A 420 3.02 3.48 23.76
CA VAL A 420 4.33 3.87 24.27
C VAL A 420 5.39 3.43 23.27
N PHE A 421 6.28 4.35 22.92
CA PHE A 421 7.40 4.11 22.02
C PHE A 421 8.69 4.01 22.83
N LEU A 422 9.24 2.80 22.92
CA LEU A 422 10.49 2.54 23.60
C LEU A 422 11.64 2.68 22.60
N THR A 423 12.59 3.56 22.91
CA THR A 423 13.79 3.76 22.10
C THR A 423 14.97 4.13 23.00
N ASN A 424 16.16 3.71 22.61
CA ASN A 424 17.41 4.14 23.24
C ASN A 424 17.96 5.46 22.65
N GLY A 425 17.31 6.00 21.60
CA GLY A 425 17.69 7.27 21.00
C GLY A 425 17.41 8.47 21.91
N SER A 426 18.30 9.46 21.86
CA SER A 426 18.11 10.71 22.59
C SER A 426 16.84 11.45 22.17
N HIS A 427 16.28 12.26 23.08
CA HIS A 427 15.04 13.02 22.89
C HIS A 427 15.09 14.02 21.70
N HIS A 428 16.28 14.32 21.19
CA HIS A 428 16.50 15.16 20.02
C HIS A 428 15.96 14.56 18.70
N PHE A 429 15.81 13.23 18.63
CA PHE A 429 15.31 12.55 17.44
C PHE A 429 13.78 12.40 17.53
N PRO A 430 12.98 13.19 16.79
CA PRO A 430 11.53 13.04 16.78
C PRO A 430 11.14 11.70 16.15
N ILE A 431 10.06 11.09 16.64
CA ILE A 431 9.50 9.88 16.02
C ILE A 431 8.48 10.33 14.97
N SER A 432 8.72 9.98 13.71
CA SER A 432 7.75 10.09 12.63
C SER A 432 6.81 8.89 12.70
N LEU A 433 5.51 9.14 12.77
CA LEU A 433 4.49 8.10 12.82
C LEU A 433 3.57 8.23 11.62
N VAL A 434 3.22 7.10 11.02
CA VAL A 434 2.13 6.98 10.04
C VAL A 434 1.10 6.03 10.64
N LEU A 435 -0.07 6.58 10.98
CA LEU A 435 -1.21 5.81 11.41
C LEU A 435 -2.15 5.62 10.22
N GLN A 436 -2.41 4.37 9.85
CA GLN A 436 -3.22 4.06 8.68
C GLN A 436 -4.21 2.91 8.93
N ALA A 437 -5.35 2.94 8.25
CA ALA A 437 -6.29 1.83 8.19
C ALA A 437 -6.70 1.62 6.74
N LYS A 438 -6.49 0.38 6.26
CA LYS A 438 -6.88 -0.03 4.91
C LYS A 438 -8.40 -0.04 4.77
N ALA A 439 -8.85 0.10 3.55
CA ALA A 439 -10.26 0.07 3.26
C ALA A 439 -10.92 -1.27 3.67
N GLY A 440 -12.12 -1.17 4.25
CA GLY A 440 -12.82 -2.32 4.83
C GLY A 440 -12.25 -2.84 6.15
N LYS A 441 -11.33 -2.12 6.81
CA LYS A 441 -10.81 -2.46 8.16
C LYS A 441 -11.37 -1.60 9.28
N ILE A 442 -12.06 -0.51 8.95
CA ILE A 442 -12.71 0.40 9.90
C ILE A 442 -14.17 0.60 9.50
N VAL A 443 -15.05 0.76 10.49
CA VAL A 443 -16.48 0.96 10.24
C VAL A 443 -16.76 2.43 9.98
N GLY A 444 -17.51 2.71 8.90
CA GLY A 444 -18.03 4.05 8.62
C GLY A 444 -17.02 5.06 8.06
N SER A 445 -15.79 4.64 7.73
CA SER A 445 -14.80 5.48 7.03
C SER A 445 -14.11 4.69 5.91
N PRO A 446 -13.91 5.26 4.71
CA PRO A 446 -13.34 4.54 3.57
C PRO A 446 -11.94 4.01 3.88
N SER A 447 -11.09 4.87 4.43
CA SER A 447 -9.78 4.54 4.98
C SER A 447 -9.45 5.52 6.11
N TYR A 448 -8.28 5.36 6.71
CA TYR A 448 -7.71 6.38 7.56
C TYR A 448 -6.23 6.51 7.23
N TRP A 449 -5.71 7.73 7.14
CA TRP A 449 -4.29 7.97 7.01
C TRP A 449 -3.92 9.27 7.71
N ARG A 450 -2.92 9.24 8.59
CA ARG A 450 -2.43 10.42 9.28
C ARG A 450 -0.96 10.28 9.63
N ARG A 451 -0.16 11.26 9.22
CA ARG A 451 1.23 11.42 9.68
C ARG A 451 1.28 12.28 10.93
N LEU A 452 2.00 11.83 11.95
CA LEU A 452 2.22 12.51 13.22
C LEU A 452 3.72 12.58 13.52
N TYR A 453 4.11 13.52 14.36
CA TYR A 453 5.48 13.64 14.86
C TYR A 453 5.44 13.72 16.37
N LEU A 454 6.09 12.78 17.05
CA LEU A 454 6.24 12.81 18.50
C LEU A 454 7.58 13.43 18.86
N LYS A 455 7.50 14.55 19.58
CA LYS A 455 8.63 15.18 20.27
C LYS A 455 8.42 14.94 21.77
N ALA A 456 9.45 14.49 22.47
CA ALA A 456 9.42 14.34 23.92
C ALA A 456 10.50 15.21 24.56
N LYS A 457 10.22 15.72 25.75
CA LYS A 457 11.23 16.39 26.57
C LYS A 457 12.17 15.35 27.22
N PRO A 458 13.38 15.76 27.65
CA PRO A 458 14.23 14.88 28.45
C PRO A 458 13.47 14.32 29.65
N GLY A 459 13.47 13.00 29.82
CA GLY A 459 12.77 12.31 30.92
C GLY A 459 11.28 12.07 30.71
N GLU A 460 10.69 12.58 29.63
CA GLU A 460 9.28 12.33 29.30
C GLU A 460 9.12 11.04 28.49
N GLU A 461 8.10 10.25 28.83
CA GLU A 461 7.76 9.04 28.07
C GLU A 461 7.16 9.41 26.71
N ARG A 462 7.73 8.86 25.63
CA ARG A 462 7.21 9.04 24.27
C ARG A 462 5.92 8.24 24.13
N SER A 463 4.78 8.89 24.33
CA SER A 463 3.49 8.23 24.24
C SER A 463 2.50 8.97 23.33
N LEU A 464 1.58 8.22 22.73
CA LEU A 464 0.49 8.71 21.90
C LEU A 464 -0.84 8.27 22.51
N MET A 465 -1.65 9.23 22.92
CA MET A 465 -2.99 8.98 23.46
C MET A 465 -3.99 8.82 22.31
N LEU A 466 -4.60 7.64 22.19
CA LEU A 466 -5.46 7.31 21.04
C LEU A 466 -6.78 8.09 21.02
N SER A 467 -7.31 8.44 22.19
CA SER A 467 -8.54 9.24 22.31
C SER A 467 -8.41 10.64 21.68
N SER A 468 -7.20 11.22 21.66
CA SER A 468 -6.92 12.50 21.00
C SER A 468 -7.09 12.46 19.48
N LEU A 469 -7.03 11.26 18.88
CA LEU A 469 -7.08 11.07 17.43
C LEU A 469 -8.50 10.85 16.90
N ARG A 470 -9.48 10.64 17.78
CA ARG A 470 -10.90 10.37 17.43
C ARG A 470 -11.03 9.25 16.39
N LEU A 471 -10.30 8.16 16.61
CA LEU A 471 -10.32 6.98 15.74
C LEU A 471 -11.69 6.30 15.80
N LYS A 472 -12.15 5.79 14.66
CA LYS A 472 -13.34 4.94 14.60
C LYS A 472 -12.98 3.51 14.98
N GLU A 473 -14.00 2.68 15.18
CA GLU A 473 -13.75 1.27 15.50
C GLU A 473 -13.15 0.53 14.30
N GLY A 474 -12.12 -0.26 14.55
CA GLY A 474 -11.47 -1.11 13.55
C GLY A 474 -9.98 -1.32 13.74
N THR A 475 -9.36 -1.92 12.72
CA THR A 475 -7.93 -2.25 12.73
C THR A 475 -7.11 -1.15 12.08
N TYR A 476 -6.08 -0.71 12.79
CA TYR A 476 -5.10 0.27 12.31
C TYR A 476 -3.70 -0.33 12.31
N GLN A 477 -2.89 0.09 11.35
CA GLN A 477 -1.45 -0.14 11.31
C GLN A 477 -0.73 1.15 11.69
N ILE A 478 0.31 1.02 12.51
CA ILE A 478 1.16 2.11 12.96
C ILE A 478 2.55 1.80 12.49
N ASP A 479 3.05 2.64 11.59
CA ASP A 479 4.44 2.60 11.14
C ASP A 479 5.17 3.74 11.84
N ALA A 480 6.21 3.40 12.61
CA ALA A 480 7.00 4.35 13.37
C ALA A 480 8.44 4.34 12.89
N GLU A 481 9.01 5.53 12.73
CA GLU A 481 10.35 5.74 12.21
C GLU A 481 11.09 6.77 13.08
N ILE A 482 12.32 6.44 13.45
CA ILE A 482 13.24 7.33 14.16
C ILE A 482 14.63 7.22 13.49
N ASP A 483 15.08 8.31 12.88
CA ASP A 483 16.28 8.31 12.03
C ASP A 483 16.22 7.19 10.96
N LYS A 484 17.06 6.15 11.05
CA LYS A 484 17.08 5.00 10.12
C LYS A 484 16.38 3.75 10.65
N VAL A 485 15.88 3.79 11.89
CA VAL A 485 15.24 2.65 12.54
C VAL A 485 13.73 2.78 12.36
N ASN A 486 13.10 1.72 11.86
CA ASN A 486 11.65 1.65 11.70
C ASN A 486 11.06 0.43 12.42
N THR A 487 9.78 0.51 12.73
CA THR A 487 9.01 -0.61 13.28
C THR A 487 7.54 -0.43 12.91
N SER A 488 6.81 -1.54 12.79
CA SER A 488 5.38 -1.52 12.45
C SER A 488 4.60 -2.40 13.42
N THR A 489 3.40 -1.98 13.80
CA THR A 489 2.49 -2.79 14.59
C THR A 489 1.05 -2.59 14.15
N ARG A 490 0.20 -3.57 14.43
CA ARG A 490 -1.25 -3.48 14.21
C ARG A 490 -1.97 -3.41 15.53
N ILE A 491 -2.96 -2.54 15.58
CA ILE A 491 -3.80 -2.33 16.74
C ILE A 491 -5.28 -2.42 16.35
N PHE A 492 -6.13 -2.74 17.32
CA PHE A 492 -7.57 -2.69 17.15
C PHE A 492 -8.15 -1.65 18.09
N VAL A 493 -8.91 -0.70 17.56
CA VAL A 493 -9.62 0.32 18.34
C VAL A 493 -11.09 -0.07 18.44
N GLY A 494 -11.63 -0.13 19.65
CA GLY A 494 -13.02 -0.54 19.92
C GLY A 494 -13.12 -1.92 20.54
N SER A 495 -14.31 -2.53 20.46
CA SER A 495 -14.55 -3.91 20.95
C SER A 495 -14.76 -4.87 19.77
N LYS A 496 -14.09 -6.04 19.78
CA LYS A 496 -14.25 -7.08 18.75
C LYS A 496 -15.54 -7.89 18.98
N THR A 497 -16.67 -7.21 19.04
CA THR A 497 -17.98 -7.86 19.22
C THR A 497 -18.47 -8.47 17.90
N SER A 498 -19.37 -9.46 17.97
CA SER A 498 -20.06 -10.00 16.79
C SER A 498 -20.79 -8.91 16.00
N GLN A 499 -21.35 -7.92 16.71
CA GLN A 499 -21.98 -6.75 16.11
C GLN A 499 -21.00 -5.94 15.24
N PHE A 500 -19.79 -5.66 15.76
CA PHE A 500 -18.75 -4.97 15.00
C PHE A 500 -18.40 -5.70 13.69
N LEU A 501 -18.25 -7.04 13.73
CA LEU A 501 -17.94 -7.83 12.54
C LEU A 501 -19.07 -7.74 11.49
N THR A 502 -20.32 -7.80 11.95
CA THR A 502 -21.51 -7.66 11.10
C THR A 502 -21.57 -6.27 10.46
N ASP A 503 -21.30 -5.22 11.23
CA ASP A 503 -21.30 -3.85 10.73
C ASP A 503 -20.14 -3.58 9.77
N LEU A 504 -18.98 -4.20 10.01
CA LEU A 504 -17.85 -4.16 9.09
C LEU A 504 -18.16 -4.84 7.76
N GLU A 505 -18.84 -5.99 7.79
CA GLU A 505 -19.25 -6.69 6.56
C GLU A 505 -20.28 -5.86 5.76
N LYS A 506 -21.31 -5.33 6.43
CA LYS A 506 -22.27 -4.40 5.81
C LYS A 506 -21.56 -3.19 5.21
N TYR A 507 -20.58 -2.65 5.93
CA TYR A 507 -19.80 -1.52 5.44
C TYR A 507 -18.96 -1.88 4.21
N ARG A 508 -18.28 -3.03 4.20
CA ARG A 508 -17.53 -3.55 3.03
C ARG A 508 -18.42 -3.66 1.79
N LYS A 509 -19.62 -4.24 1.95
CA LYS A 509 -20.61 -4.33 0.86
C LYS A 509 -20.98 -2.94 0.34
N LYS A 510 -21.21 -1.98 1.23
CA LYS A 510 -21.53 -0.57 0.88
C LYS A 510 -20.41 0.12 0.09
N ILE A 511 -19.14 -0.13 0.41
CA ILE A 511 -18.01 0.55 -0.25
C ILE A 511 -17.46 -0.19 -1.48
N SER A 512 -17.91 -1.41 -1.75
CA SER A 512 -17.43 -2.27 -2.86
C SER A 512 -17.46 -1.57 -4.24
N TYR A 513 -18.54 -0.85 -4.55
CA TYR A 513 -18.64 -0.08 -5.79
C TYR A 513 -17.60 1.05 -5.87
N SER A 514 -17.42 1.79 -4.77
CA SER A 514 -16.41 2.85 -4.67
C SER A 514 -15.00 2.29 -4.82
N HIS A 515 -14.73 1.10 -4.28
CA HIS A 515 -13.46 0.38 -4.46
C HIS A 515 -13.13 0.16 -5.92
N GLN A 516 -14.06 -0.42 -6.67
CA GLN A 516 -13.84 -0.71 -8.09
C GLN A 516 -13.63 0.57 -8.90
N ARG A 517 -14.44 1.59 -8.63
CA ARG A 517 -14.32 2.88 -9.31
C ARG A 517 -12.97 3.54 -9.03
N GLU A 518 -12.53 3.56 -7.77
CA GLU A 518 -11.26 4.17 -7.38
C GLU A 518 -10.07 3.37 -7.90
N LYS A 519 -10.11 2.03 -7.83
CA LYS A 519 -9.09 1.15 -8.42
C LYS A 519 -8.92 1.42 -9.91
N LYS A 520 -10.02 1.50 -10.67
CA LYS A 520 -9.98 1.81 -12.11
C LYS A 520 -9.33 3.17 -12.38
N ARG A 521 -9.62 4.18 -11.56
CA ARG A 521 -9.01 5.52 -11.67
C ARG A 521 -7.51 5.51 -11.36
N LEU A 522 -7.11 4.85 -10.27
CA LEU A 522 -5.70 4.66 -9.91
C LEU A 522 -4.93 4.00 -11.05
N PHE A 523 -5.49 2.90 -11.55
CA PHE A 523 -4.89 2.14 -12.63
C PHE A 523 -4.72 2.98 -13.91
N SER A 524 -5.79 3.67 -14.32
CA SER A 524 -5.76 4.56 -15.49
C SER A 524 -4.76 5.71 -15.33
N ALA A 525 -4.67 6.30 -14.13
CA ALA A 525 -3.68 7.34 -13.84
C ALA A 525 -2.25 6.79 -13.91
N ALA A 526 -1.98 5.63 -13.30
CA ALA A 526 -0.67 4.99 -13.31
C ALA A 526 -0.20 4.66 -14.74
N GLU A 527 -1.03 3.99 -15.54
CA GLU A 527 -0.74 3.66 -16.94
C GLU A 527 -0.46 4.92 -17.77
N LYS A 528 -1.22 6.00 -17.56
CA LYS A 528 -1.00 7.26 -18.27
C LYS A 528 0.32 7.95 -17.88
N ILE A 529 0.70 7.92 -16.60
CA ILE A 529 2.00 8.43 -16.15
C ILE A 529 3.13 7.58 -16.74
N ILE A 530 3.00 6.24 -16.73
CA ILE A 530 3.98 5.31 -17.32
C ILE A 530 4.15 5.57 -18.81
N TYR A 531 3.04 5.69 -19.55
CA TYR A 531 3.05 5.99 -20.97
C TYR A 531 3.84 7.27 -21.29
N LEU A 532 3.51 8.37 -20.59
CA LEU A 532 4.21 9.65 -20.77
C LEU A 532 5.68 9.58 -20.31
N GLY A 533 5.96 8.79 -19.27
CA GLY A 533 7.32 8.53 -18.79
C GLY A 533 8.18 7.82 -19.83
N ASN A 534 7.63 6.77 -20.44
CA ASN A 534 8.27 6.02 -21.53
C ASN A 534 8.43 6.88 -22.79
N GLU A 535 7.43 7.70 -23.14
CA GLU A 535 7.53 8.63 -24.28
C GLU A 535 8.72 9.58 -24.12
N PHE A 536 8.88 10.16 -22.93
CA PHE A 536 10.00 11.04 -22.64
C PHE A 536 11.34 10.31 -22.64
N ASN A 537 11.45 9.16 -21.96
CA ASN A 537 12.68 8.36 -21.96
C ASN A 537 13.12 7.95 -23.38
N ARG A 538 12.16 7.70 -24.29
CA ARG A 538 12.45 7.35 -25.69
C ARG A 538 12.87 8.56 -26.54
N ARG A 539 12.15 9.68 -26.44
CA ARG A 539 12.36 10.83 -27.35
C ARG A 539 13.41 11.81 -26.86
N ALA A 540 13.55 11.98 -25.54
CA ALA A 540 14.42 12.99 -24.97
C ALA A 540 15.89 12.85 -25.41
N PRO A 541 16.52 11.66 -25.39
CA PRO A 541 17.93 11.53 -25.79
C PRO A 541 18.21 12.01 -27.21
N ALA A 542 17.32 11.69 -28.17
CA ALA A 542 17.49 12.09 -29.56
C ALA A 542 17.28 13.61 -29.77
N LEU A 543 16.41 14.23 -28.97
CA LEU A 543 16.07 15.64 -29.08
C LEU A 543 17.02 16.55 -28.28
N MET A 544 17.76 16.05 -27.29
CA MET A 544 18.58 16.89 -26.40
C MET A 544 19.66 17.71 -27.12
N SER A 545 20.18 17.23 -28.26
CA SER A 545 21.09 17.99 -29.13
C SER A 545 20.39 19.14 -29.86
N GLN A 546 19.08 19.04 -30.06
CA GLN A 546 18.24 19.99 -30.78
C GLN A 546 17.45 20.86 -29.80
N LYS A 547 18.13 21.86 -29.20
CA LYS A 547 17.61 22.67 -28.08
C LYS A 547 16.19 23.24 -28.30
N LYS A 548 15.86 23.66 -29.52
CA LYS A 548 14.53 24.20 -29.86
C LYS A 548 13.46 23.10 -29.83
N GLU A 549 13.68 22.00 -30.55
CA GLU A 549 12.74 20.87 -30.60
C GLU A 549 12.54 20.24 -29.21
N PHE A 550 13.63 20.10 -28.45
CA PHE A 550 13.56 19.60 -27.08
C PHE A 550 12.70 20.49 -26.18
N ARG A 551 12.81 21.83 -26.32
CA ARG A 551 12.01 22.77 -25.55
C ARG A 551 10.52 22.62 -25.84
N GLU A 552 10.15 22.58 -27.11
CA GLU A 552 8.76 22.41 -27.54
C GLU A 552 8.20 21.07 -27.03
N PHE A 553 8.97 19.99 -27.21
CA PHE A 553 8.63 18.67 -26.70
C PHE A 553 8.44 18.65 -25.18
N TYR A 554 9.39 19.21 -24.42
CA TYR A 554 9.34 19.24 -22.96
C TYR A 554 8.15 20.05 -22.43
N GLN A 555 7.83 21.20 -23.06
CA GLN A 555 6.68 22.02 -22.67
C GLN A 555 5.36 21.27 -22.85
N ASP A 556 5.18 20.62 -24.01
CA ASP A 556 4.00 19.79 -24.27
C ASP A 556 3.92 18.57 -23.33
N TRP A 557 5.02 17.84 -23.18
CA TRP A 557 5.10 16.68 -22.28
C TRP A 557 4.81 17.04 -20.83
N SER A 558 5.43 18.10 -20.30
CA SER A 558 5.23 18.51 -18.91
C SER A 558 3.80 19.01 -18.64
N LYS A 559 3.17 19.66 -19.63
CA LYS A 559 1.73 20.00 -19.59
C LYS A 559 0.86 18.75 -19.58
N LYS A 560 1.12 17.77 -20.46
CA LYS A 560 0.39 16.50 -20.49
C LYS A 560 0.51 15.73 -19.18
N LEU A 561 1.72 15.66 -18.63
CA LEU A 561 2.02 14.93 -17.40
C LEU A 561 1.42 15.60 -16.15
N SER A 562 1.51 16.93 -16.04
CA SER A 562 0.87 17.67 -14.94
C SER A 562 -0.66 17.58 -14.97
N ASN A 563 -1.24 17.45 -16.16
CA ASN A 563 -2.68 17.27 -16.36
C ASN A 563 -3.19 15.85 -16.06
N VAL A 564 -2.32 14.86 -15.86
CA VAL A 564 -2.77 13.52 -15.44
C VAL A 564 -3.34 13.61 -14.04
N GLY A 565 -4.63 13.26 -13.89
CA GLY A 565 -5.31 13.11 -12.60
C GLY A 565 -5.23 14.34 -11.69
N ILE A 566 -5.38 15.56 -12.22
CA ILE A 566 -5.26 16.80 -11.42
C ILE A 566 -6.14 16.75 -10.16
N SER A 567 -7.38 16.30 -10.28
CA SER A 567 -8.31 16.17 -9.15
C SER A 567 -7.85 15.14 -8.12
N GLU A 568 -7.44 13.96 -8.57
CA GLU A 568 -7.16 12.81 -7.71
C GLU A 568 -5.74 12.85 -7.11
N LEU A 569 -4.74 13.25 -7.90
CA LEU A 569 -3.34 13.38 -7.47
C LEU A 569 -3.09 14.65 -6.66
N ASN A 570 -4.09 15.54 -6.52
CA ASN A 570 -4.03 16.64 -5.55
C ASN A 570 -4.50 16.21 -4.15
N ILE A 571 -4.38 14.92 -3.83
CA ILE A 571 -4.55 14.41 -2.48
C ILE A 571 -3.60 15.14 -1.51
N GLN A 572 -4.17 15.62 -0.41
CA GLN A 572 -3.44 16.20 0.71
C GLN A 572 -3.54 15.25 1.90
N ALA A 573 -2.57 15.32 2.83
CA ALA A 573 -2.61 14.56 4.08
C ALA A 573 -3.94 14.71 4.83
N LYS A 574 -4.55 15.91 4.81
CA LYS A 574 -5.83 16.20 5.47
C LYS A 574 -7.03 15.53 4.80
N THR A 575 -6.97 15.31 3.49
CA THR A 575 -8.05 14.71 2.70
C THR A 575 -7.82 13.24 2.39
N ALA A 576 -6.70 12.68 2.84
CA ALA A 576 -6.29 11.32 2.51
C ALA A 576 -7.33 10.27 2.92
N SER A 577 -7.94 10.43 4.09
CA SER A 577 -8.98 9.52 4.62
C SER A 577 -10.27 9.47 3.78
N ASN A 578 -10.44 10.34 2.78
CA ASN A 578 -11.57 10.30 1.85
C ASN A 578 -11.36 9.30 0.69
N TYR A 579 -10.14 8.82 0.51
CA TYR A 579 -9.75 7.85 -0.52
C TYR A 579 -9.70 6.46 0.08
N LEU A 580 -10.00 5.42 -0.69
CA LEU A 580 -9.86 4.02 -0.24
C LEU A 580 -8.40 3.57 -0.25
N TYR A 581 -7.60 4.16 -1.14
CA TYR A 581 -6.20 3.81 -1.41
C TYR A 581 -5.31 5.07 -1.35
N PRO A 582 -5.25 5.75 -0.19
CA PRO A 582 -4.57 7.04 -0.08
C PRO A 582 -3.06 6.94 -0.34
N GLU A 583 -2.43 5.84 0.07
CA GLU A 583 -1.00 5.61 -0.09
C GLU A 583 -0.64 5.50 -1.58
N GLU A 584 -1.41 4.73 -2.33
CA GLU A 584 -1.23 4.53 -3.76
C GLU A 584 -1.38 5.85 -4.53
N TRP A 585 -2.37 6.68 -4.17
CA TRP A 585 -2.52 8.03 -4.76
C TRP A 585 -1.34 8.95 -4.42
N MET A 586 -0.84 8.91 -3.17
CA MET A 586 0.34 9.69 -2.77
C MET A 586 1.60 9.24 -3.50
N ASN A 587 1.82 7.93 -3.63
CA ASN A 587 2.95 7.36 -4.36
C ASN A 587 2.91 7.78 -5.83
N LEU A 588 1.75 7.67 -6.50
CA LEU A 588 1.60 8.14 -7.89
C LEU A 588 1.88 9.65 -8.03
N LYS A 589 1.43 10.46 -7.06
CA LYS A 589 1.70 11.91 -7.03
C LYS A 589 3.21 12.17 -6.91
N GLU A 590 3.89 11.45 -6.03
CA GLU A 590 5.33 11.55 -5.82
C GLU A 590 6.10 11.14 -7.08
N TYR A 591 5.77 10.01 -7.71
CA TYR A 591 6.40 9.59 -8.96
C TYR A 591 6.19 10.59 -10.08
N ARG A 592 4.97 11.10 -10.28
CA ARG A 592 4.70 12.15 -11.27
C ARG A 592 5.56 13.39 -11.03
N ASN A 593 5.63 13.86 -9.78
CA ASN A 593 6.42 15.04 -9.42
C ASN A 593 7.93 14.77 -9.58
N GLY A 594 8.39 13.56 -9.27
CA GLY A 594 9.75 13.11 -9.51
C GLY A 594 10.12 13.14 -10.99
N LEU A 595 9.28 12.56 -11.85
CA LEU A 595 9.47 12.62 -13.31
C LEU A 595 9.52 14.07 -13.82
N LEU A 596 8.62 14.94 -13.36
CA LEU A 596 8.63 16.38 -13.72
C LEU A 596 9.92 17.09 -13.26
N ARG A 597 10.41 16.76 -12.06
CA ARG A 597 11.66 17.32 -11.51
C ARG A 597 12.87 16.87 -12.33
N GLU A 598 13.02 15.58 -12.58
CA GLU A 598 14.13 15.03 -13.36
C GLU A 598 14.07 15.49 -14.83
N GLY A 599 12.87 15.52 -15.43
CA GLY A 599 12.66 16.10 -16.76
C GLY A 599 13.10 17.57 -16.83
N ARG A 600 12.87 18.35 -15.77
CA ARG A 600 13.33 19.74 -15.69
C ARG A 600 14.86 19.85 -15.59
N VAL A 601 15.51 18.94 -14.86
CA VAL A 601 16.98 18.88 -14.78
C VAL A 601 17.55 18.61 -16.17
N LEU A 602 17.03 17.60 -16.87
CA LEU A 602 17.41 17.28 -18.26
C LEU A 602 17.16 18.45 -19.22
N TYR A 603 16.04 19.17 -19.06
CA TYR A 603 15.76 20.37 -19.84
C TYR A 603 16.79 21.48 -19.65
N LYS A 604 17.26 21.70 -18.42
CA LYS A 604 18.33 22.68 -18.15
C LYS A 604 19.66 22.25 -18.76
N GLN A 605 19.91 20.94 -18.88
CA GLN A 605 21.09 20.36 -19.51
C GLN A 605 21.00 20.26 -21.05
N SER A 606 19.89 20.72 -21.66
CA SER A 606 19.74 20.68 -23.12
C SER A 606 20.86 21.45 -23.84
N GLY A 607 21.39 20.85 -24.91
CA GLY A 607 22.59 21.31 -25.62
C GLY A 607 23.89 20.64 -25.20
N ILE A 608 23.89 19.84 -24.13
CA ILE A 608 24.98 18.93 -23.77
C ILE A 608 24.64 17.54 -24.31
N SER A 609 25.64 16.81 -24.83
CA SER A 609 25.45 15.43 -25.28
C SER A 609 24.90 14.57 -24.13
N PRO A 610 23.77 13.87 -24.31
CA PRO A 610 23.16 13.09 -23.25
C PRO A 610 24.04 11.90 -22.88
N THR A 611 24.44 11.79 -21.62
CA THR A 611 25.05 10.58 -21.08
C THR A 611 23.96 9.68 -20.49
N ASN A 612 24.20 8.37 -20.45
CA ASN A 612 23.28 7.42 -19.80
C ASN A 612 23.07 7.75 -18.31
N GLU A 613 24.10 8.32 -17.66
CA GLU A 613 24.04 8.74 -16.25
C GLU A 613 22.98 9.82 -16.01
N ASN A 614 22.81 10.76 -16.95
CA ASN A 614 21.80 11.83 -16.84
C ASN A 614 20.36 11.28 -16.72
N PHE A 615 20.10 10.08 -17.25
CA PHE A 615 18.77 9.44 -17.23
C PHE A 615 18.59 8.39 -16.13
N SER A 616 19.62 8.11 -15.33
CA SER A 616 19.61 7.03 -14.33
C SER A 616 18.48 7.18 -13.30
N GLU A 617 18.39 8.36 -12.68
CA GLU A 617 17.35 8.66 -11.69
C GLU A 617 15.94 8.68 -12.30
N TYR A 618 15.80 9.22 -13.51
CA TYR A 618 14.54 9.20 -14.25
C TYR A 618 14.04 7.77 -14.49
N ARG A 619 14.92 6.89 -14.96
CA ARG A 619 14.62 5.47 -15.21
C ARG A 619 14.33 4.71 -13.91
N ARG A 620 15.00 5.05 -12.81
CA ARG A 620 14.72 4.50 -11.47
C ARG A 620 13.29 4.80 -11.02
N ILE A 621 12.86 6.06 -11.15
CA ILE A 621 11.49 6.48 -10.81
C ILE A 621 10.48 5.75 -11.70
N LEU A 622 10.75 5.62 -12.99
CA LEU A 622 9.87 4.93 -13.95
C LEU A 622 9.74 3.43 -13.65
N ALA A 623 10.82 2.78 -13.24
CA ALA A 623 10.81 1.38 -12.80
C ALA A 623 9.97 1.20 -11.52
N GLN A 624 10.13 2.07 -10.52
CA GLN A 624 9.33 2.05 -9.29
C GLN A 624 7.83 2.27 -9.57
N LEU A 625 7.52 3.21 -10.47
CA LEU A 625 6.15 3.46 -10.93
C LEU A 625 5.54 2.22 -11.61
N THR A 626 6.32 1.52 -12.44
CA THR A 626 5.89 0.28 -13.11
C THR A 626 5.57 -0.82 -12.10
N LYS A 627 6.45 -1.02 -11.10
CA LYS A 627 6.21 -1.95 -9.99
C LYS A 627 4.96 -1.59 -9.19
N THR A 628 4.74 -0.29 -8.94
CA THR A 628 3.54 0.20 -8.24
C THR A 628 2.28 -0.05 -9.07
N SER A 629 2.31 0.16 -10.38
CA SER A 629 1.18 -0.17 -11.28
C SER A 629 0.84 -1.65 -11.24
N GLN A 630 1.83 -2.55 -11.24
CA GLN A 630 1.62 -3.98 -11.07
C GLN A 630 0.98 -4.32 -9.71
N SER A 631 1.43 -3.70 -8.62
CA SER A 631 0.79 -3.84 -7.31
C SER A 631 -0.67 -3.38 -7.33
N ILE A 632 -0.97 -2.25 -7.97
CA ILE A 632 -2.35 -1.74 -8.14
C ILE A 632 -3.22 -2.73 -8.92
N LYS A 633 -2.69 -3.38 -9.98
CA LYS A 633 -3.42 -4.46 -10.70
C LYS A 633 -3.80 -5.59 -9.75
N GLY A 634 -2.85 -6.00 -8.91
CA GLY A 634 -2.97 -7.07 -7.91
C GLY A 634 -3.87 -6.76 -6.70
N LEU A 635 -4.40 -5.54 -6.56
CA LEU A 635 -5.41 -5.22 -5.53
C LEU A 635 -6.73 -5.96 -5.82
N THR A 636 -6.81 -7.26 -5.54
CA THR A 636 -8.02 -8.08 -5.68
C THR A 636 -9.08 -7.68 -4.65
N LEU A 637 -10.36 -7.94 -4.99
CA LEU A 637 -11.46 -7.81 -4.04
C LEU A 637 -11.27 -8.85 -2.93
N TRP A 638 -11.36 -8.40 -1.68
CA TRP A 638 -11.56 -9.26 -0.51
C TRP A 638 -13.03 -9.59 -0.33
#